data_AF-A0A522ELL5-F1
#
_entry.id   AF-A0A522ELL5-F1
#
_cell.length_a   1.000
_cell.length_b   1.000
_cell.length_c   1.000
_cell.angle_alpha   90.00
_cell.angle_beta   90.00
_cell.angle_gamma   90.00
#
_symmetry.space_group_name_H-M   'P 1'
#
loop_
_entity.id
_entity.type
_entity.pdbx_description
1 polymer ?
#
loop_
_entity_poly.entity_id
_entity_poly.type
_entity_poly.pdbx_seq_one_letter_code
_entity_poly.pdbx_strand_id
1 'polypeptide(L)'
;MGAQTGAWTLLILFINMFFQRKRFYKLLQPTRDKFMKQSKSGSKGELAGVRKLVGPALVLIAMIICGGLSFHDLTKESFWIDEKASINFARMNFFDIIKGPDLAHPPGYHLILHYWLGLAGDTEFSARALAAIFAILSVGVIFLLGRELFSDLVGIIASYLMAFSSFFIYYAQEARTYTLLAFLTIISTILLIRILKKGELGWEAPTYVAVALGSLYIHYFFMFAFALQASVLLLYLFVGQNKELKEKILTSLKLLAPIALIFGFWIFYKIIPAYLRGGAKYIAGWIVKPNFASIVDLLNEYSGFYVGATMTIFLFAVFLLLFLAPIAVEFTRKSNKKIYWKEAYVLAAFFVPTAIVFILSQKSPIWVPRYLIIVFPFFILIIAKALSNLRYKAFIFIGVAFFAYTNLHLIDQMYQEQTKEDWRSAIAFVASDHQQGDLTIRYSLPDYLLDYYAPSGVKFENGYLNPIVPGKENESLKTLKWLTDGRAKVRVVYTYYNDSEDLNKIAVADPLLRSLDKNFNRTSRMTFTHILIDTYVRPLVIGNITISSERSYSIPVYDFTGKVGPTFEGKLPFYGKGDVARYSLKVPDGDYILAFEMTGTSPAPIVLHYTINGKQEDAIVTTANEWKLFTVPVHVDTGTFSLVYEFKNDTYIVKNGKVIADNAAFVRNIYLIQTNGLVS
;
A
#
# COMPACT_ATOMS: atom_id res chain seq x y z
N MET A 1 -3.75 11.46 23.84
CA MET A 1 -3.96 11.16 25.28
C MET A 1 -5.36 10.61 25.63
N GLY A 2 -6.43 10.83 24.84
CA GLY A 2 -7.78 10.33 25.16
C GLY A 2 -8.09 8.85 24.88
N ALA A 3 -7.36 8.19 23.97
CA ALA A 3 -7.61 6.78 23.60
C ALA A 3 -7.06 5.78 24.64
N GLN A 4 -5.89 6.06 25.23
CA GLN A 4 -5.32 5.25 26.32
C GLN A 4 -6.26 5.24 27.54
N THR A 5 -6.87 6.37 27.89
CA THR A 5 -7.83 6.44 29.00
C THR A 5 -9.09 5.60 28.74
N GLY A 6 -9.55 5.44 27.49
CA GLY A 6 -10.70 4.60 27.15
C GLY A 6 -10.42 3.10 27.33
N ALA A 7 -9.27 2.62 26.86
CA ALA A 7 -8.85 1.22 27.02
C ALA A 7 -8.56 0.87 28.48
N TRP A 8 -7.90 1.77 29.23
CA TRP A 8 -7.73 1.62 30.68
C TRP A 8 -9.06 1.68 31.40
N THR A 9 -9.99 2.55 31.01
CA THR A 9 -11.33 2.62 31.65
C THR A 9 -12.14 1.36 31.37
N LEU A 10 -12.12 0.81 30.15
CA LEU A 10 -12.78 -0.45 29.83
C LEU A 10 -12.12 -1.64 30.53
N LEU A 11 -10.79 -1.71 30.56
CA LEU A 11 -10.04 -2.74 31.27
C LEU A 11 -10.24 -2.63 32.79
N ILE A 12 -10.24 -1.43 33.36
CA ILE A 12 -10.49 -1.16 34.79
C ILE A 12 -11.95 -1.41 35.13
N LEU A 13 -12.91 -1.10 34.27
CA LEU A 13 -14.33 -1.45 34.46
C LEU A 13 -14.52 -2.97 34.40
N PHE A 14 -13.85 -3.65 33.47
CA PHE A 14 -13.90 -5.11 33.32
C PHE A 14 -13.20 -5.84 34.49
N ILE A 15 -12.06 -5.32 34.95
CA ILE A 15 -11.32 -5.77 36.14
C ILE A 15 -12.12 -5.44 37.41
N ASN A 16 -12.71 -4.25 37.55
CA ASN A 16 -13.55 -3.90 38.70
C ASN A 16 -14.82 -4.74 38.76
N MET A 17 -15.46 -5.06 37.63
CA MET A 17 -16.57 -6.01 37.57
C MET A 17 -16.16 -7.41 38.08
N PHE A 18 -14.91 -7.82 37.85
CA PHE A 18 -14.40 -9.12 38.25
C PHE A 18 -13.91 -9.18 39.71
N PHE A 19 -13.17 -8.15 40.18
CA PHE A 19 -12.62 -8.07 41.54
C PHE A 19 -13.65 -7.62 42.58
N GLN A 20 -14.69 -6.87 42.18
CA GLN A 20 -15.83 -6.57 43.06
C GLN A 20 -16.88 -7.68 43.10
N ARG A 21 -16.49 -8.94 42.87
CA ARG A 21 -17.39 -10.11 43.00
C ARG A 21 -18.20 -10.07 44.30
N LYS A 22 -17.63 -9.68 45.45
CA LYS A 22 -18.37 -9.58 46.72
C LYS A 22 -19.31 -8.37 46.84
N ARG A 23 -18.98 -7.22 46.23
CA ARG A 23 -19.81 -6.00 46.26
C ARG A 23 -20.92 -6.05 45.22
N PHE A 24 -20.64 -6.57 44.02
CA PHE A 24 -21.62 -6.84 42.98
C PHE A 24 -22.59 -7.98 43.38
N TYR A 25 -22.10 -9.04 44.05
CA TYR A 25 -22.98 -10.04 44.68
C TYR A 25 -23.86 -9.48 45.80
N LYS A 26 -23.39 -8.47 46.55
CA LYS A 26 -24.18 -7.78 47.60
C LYS A 26 -25.22 -6.82 47.01
N LEU A 27 -24.88 -6.09 45.95
CA LEU A 27 -25.81 -5.20 45.23
C LEU A 27 -26.89 -5.97 44.46
N LEU A 28 -26.54 -7.14 43.93
CA LEU A 28 -27.50 -8.08 43.34
C LEU A 28 -28.15 -9.00 44.37
N GLN A 29 -27.79 -8.95 45.66
CA GLN A 29 -28.34 -9.87 46.66
C GLN A 29 -29.84 -9.70 46.86
N PRO A 30 -30.41 -8.48 46.95
CA PRO A 30 -31.85 -8.28 47.03
C PRO A 30 -32.54 -8.76 45.74
N THR A 31 -31.96 -8.50 44.57
CA THR A 31 -32.50 -8.91 43.27
C THR A 31 -32.41 -10.42 43.07
N ARG A 32 -31.30 -11.04 43.47
CA ARG A 32 -31.04 -12.48 43.47
C ARG A 32 -31.92 -13.18 44.49
N ASP A 33 -32.12 -12.63 45.67
CA ASP A 33 -32.96 -13.27 46.69
C ASP A 33 -34.46 -13.11 46.34
N LYS A 34 -34.84 -12.05 45.60
CA LYS A 34 -36.15 -11.90 44.93
C LYS A 34 -36.29 -12.88 43.75
N PHE A 35 -35.23 -13.07 42.95
CA PHE A 35 -35.14 -14.05 41.86
C PHE A 35 -35.08 -15.50 42.37
N MET A 36 -34.47 -15.76 43.53
CA MET A 36 -34.34 -17.09 44.16
C MET A 36 -35.58 -17.46 44.94
N LYS A 37 -36.32 -16.47 45.48
CA LYS A 37 -37.72 -16.68 45.93
C LYS A 37 -38.65 -17.00 44.76
N GLN A 38 -38.46 -16.39 43.58
CA GLN A 38 -39.15 -16.79 42.34
C GLN A 38 -38.58 -18.08 41.70
N SER A 39 -37.31 -18.42 41.90
CA SER A 39 -36.67 -19.63 41.36
C SER A 39 -36.94 -20.87 42.20
N LYS A 40 -37.41 -20.74 43.44
CA LYS A 40 -38.02 -21.87 44.16
C LYS A 40 -39.36 -22.29 43.55
N SER A 41 -39.99 -21.43 42.74
CA SER A 41 -41.13 -21.79 41.88
C SER A 41 -40.78 -21.98 40.39
N GLY A 42 -39.54 -21.63 39.98
CA GLY A 42 -39.06 -21.75 38.60
C GLY A 42 -38.56 -23.15 38.28
N SER A 43 -39.20 -23.81 37.30
CA SER A 43 -38.83 -25.17 36.88
C SER A 43 -37.37 -25.24 36.41
N LYS A 44 -36.71 -26.39 36.58
CA LYS A 44 -35.33 -26.68 36.08
C LYS A 44 -35.09 -26.29 34.61
N GLY A 45 -36.14 -26.07 33.82
CA GLY A 45 -36.08 -25.59 32.44
C GLY A 45 -35.58 -24.15 32.28
N GLU A 46 -35.87 -23.24 33.21
CA GLU A 46 -35.51 -21.81 33.08
C GLU A 46 -33.99 -21.58 33.23
N LEU A 47 -33.37 -22.25 34.21
CA LEU A 47 -31.91 -22.24 34.41
C LEU A 47 -31.13 -22.89 33.26
N ALA A 48 -31.71 -23.88 32.59
CA ALA A 48 -31.15 -24.48 31.38
C ALA A 48 -31.25 -23.53 30.18
N GLY A 49 -32.33 -22.77 30.07
CA GLY A 49 -32.52 -21.73 29.05
C GLY A 49 -31.48 -20.61 29.16
N VAL A 50 -31.26 -20.07 30.37
CA VAL A 50 -30.26 -19.02 30.60
C VAL A 50 -28.85 -19.48 30.24
N ARG A 51 -28.46 -20.71 30.60
CA ARG A 51 -27.14 -21.27 30.23
C ARG A 51 -26.95 -21.44 28.72
N LYS A 52 -28.02 -21.70 27.96
CA LYS A 52 -27.97 -21.80 26.49
C LYS A 52 -27.77 -20.43 25.81
N LEU A 53 -28.09 -19.32 26.47
CA LEU A 53 -28.00 -17.96 25.91
C LEU A 53 -26.65 -17.27 26.17
N VAL A 54 -25.89 -17.68 27.19
CA VAL A 54 -24.62 -17.03 27.56
C VAL A 54 -23.59 -17.10 26.44
N GLY A 55 -23.42 -18.27 25.80
CA GLY A 55 -22.46 -18.44 24.71
C GLY A 55 -22.75 -17.50 23.53
N PRO A 56 -23.96 -17.54 22.94
CA PRO A 56 -24.38 -16.62 21.89
C PRO A 56 -24.25 -15.14 22.27
N ALA A 57 -24.61 -14.75 23.51
CA ALA A 57 -24.47 -13.37 23.97
C ALA A 57 -23.00 -12.91 24.02
N LEU A 58 -22.08 -13.77 24.49
CA LEU A 58 -20.65 -13.46 24.50
C LEU A 58 -20.07 -13.31 23.09
N VAL A 59 -20.56 -14.09 22.13
CA VAL A 59 -20.16 -13.99 20.72
C VAL A 59 -20.71 -12.72 20.09
N LEU A 60 -21.95 -12.33 20.42
CA LEU A 60 -22.52 -11.06 19.98
C LEU A 60 -21.69 -9.87 20.46
N ILE A 61 -21.18 -9.90 21.69
CA ILE A 61 -20.26 -8.87 22.20
C ILE A 61 -18.97 -8.83 21.36
N ALA A 62 -18.37 -9.98 21.05
CA ALA A 62 -17.18 -10.03 20.19
C ALA A 62 -17.48 -9.49 18.78
N MET A 63 -18.66 -9.77 18.21
CA MET A 63 -19.11 -9.21 16.93
C MET A 63 -19.29 -7.69 17.00
N ILE A 64 -19.85 -7.16 18.08
CA ILE A 64 -20.00 -5.71 18.30
C ILE A 64 -18.63 -5.04 18.44
N ILE A 65 -17.68 -5.65 19.16
CA ILE A 65 -16.30 -5.14 19.27
C ILE A 65 -15.66 -5.10 17.89
N CYS A 66 -15.70 -6.21 17.15
CA CYS A 66 -15.18 -6.27 15.79
C CYS A 66 -15.83 -5.21 14.89
N GLY A 67 -17.14 -5.00 15.00
CA GLY A 67 -17.85 -3.96 14.25
C GLY A 67 -17.42 -2.55 14.63
N GLY A 68 -17.31 -2.27 15.93
CA GLY A 68 -16.82 -0.97 16.42
C GLY A 68 -15.43 -0.64 15.89
N LEU A 69 -14.51 -1.61 15.92
CA LEU A 69 -13.16 -1.44 15.35
C LEU A 69 -13.20 -1.35 13.83
N SER A 70 -13.93 -2.24 13.14
CA SER A 70 -13.97 -2.27 11.68
C SER A 70 -14.60 -1.01 11.08
N PHE A 71 -15.56 -0.36 11.73
CA PHE A 71 -16.19 0.87 11.25
C PHE A 71 -15.54 2.16 11.76
N HIS A 72 -14.61 2.08 12.71
CA HIS A 72 -13.89 3.24 13.22
C HIS A 72 -13.00 3.86 12.14
N ASP A 73 -13.17 5.15 11.85
CA ASP A 73 -12.37 5.92 10.89
C ASP A 73 -12.28 5.31 9.47
N LEU A 74 -13.32 4.61 9.03
CA LEU A 74 -13.35 3.82 7.79
C LEU A 74 -13.04 4.64 6.50
N THR A 75 -13.23 5.95 6.53
CA THR A 75 -12.97 6.87 5.40
C THR A 75 -11.79 7.82 5.65
N LYS A 76 -11.05 7.64 6.76
CA LYS A 76 -9.94 8.53 7.12
C LYS A 76 -8.89 8.55 6.01
N GLU A 77 -8.41 7.38 5.62
CA GLU A 77 -7.46 7.24 4.50
C GLU A 77 -8.19 7.21 3.15
N SER A 78 -7.58 7.81 2.12
CA SER A 78 -8.02 7.65 0.73
C SER A 78 -7.91 6.20 0.27
N PHE A 79 -8.56 5.87 -0.84
CA PHE A 79 -8.33 4.63 -1.53
C PHE A 79 -6.87 4.54 -1.96
N TRP A 80 -6.27 3.38 -1.69
CA TRP A 80 -5.01 3.01 -2.34
C TRP A 80 -5.26 2.28 -3.66
N ILE A 81 -4.18 2.01 -4.39
CA ILE A 81 -4.20 1.46 -5.74
C ILE A 81 -5.06 0.19 -5.89
N ASP A 82 -4.93 -0.75 -4.96
CA ASP A 82 -5.59 -2.06 -5.00
C ASP A 82 -7.11 -1.97 -4.73
N GLU A 83 -7.53 -1.10 -3.79
CA GLU A 83 -8.95 -0.84 -3.52
C GLU A 83 -9.60 -0.21 -4.74
N LYS A 84 -8.94 0.80 -5.31
CA LYS A 84 -9.52 1.53 -6.43
C LYS A 84 -9.56 0.68 -7.70
N ALA A 85 -8.55 -0.18 -7.94
CA ALA A 85 -8.61 -1.21 -8.97
C ALA A 85 -9.88 -2.06 -8.87
N SER A 86 -10.16 -2.57 -7.66
CA SER A 86 -11.33 -3.41 -7.39
C SER A 86 -12.64 -2.67 -7.68
N ILE A 87 -12.73 -1.40 -7.30
CA ILE A 87 -13.90 -0.55 -7.55
C ILE A 87 -14.08 -0.30 -9.05
N ASN A 88 -13.02 -0.05 -9.81
CA ASN A 88 -13.17 0.18 -11.26
C ASN A 88 -13.64 -1.05 -12.01
N PHE A 89 -13.15 -2.24 -11.63
CA PHE A 89 -13.70 -3.48 -12.16
C PHE A 89 -15.17 -3.63 -11.76
N ALA A 90 -15.53 -3.33 -10.52
CA ALA A 90 -16.92 -3.36 -10.07
C ALA A 90 -17.83 -2.33 -10.75
N ARG A 91 -17.29 -1.24 -11.33
CA ARG A 91 -18.07 -0.25 -12.11
C ARG A 91 -18.38 -0.68 -13.53
N MET A 92 -17.70 -1.71 -14.04
CA MET A 92 -17.98 -2.25 -15.37
C MET A 92 -19.37 -2.88 -15.41
N ASN A 93 -19.93 -3.05 -16.61
CA ASN A 93 -21.16 -3.82 -16.75
C ASN A 93 -20.91 -5.30 -16.44
N PHE A 94 -21.98 -6.02 -16.09
CA PHE A 94 -21.96 -7.43 -15.72
C PHE A 94 -21.12 -8.33 -16.66
N PHE A 95 -21.29 -8.17 -17.97
CA PHE A 95 -20.60 -9.01 -18.95
C PHE A 95 -19.10 -8.71 -19.00
N ASP A 96 -18.70 -7.45 -18.87
CA ASP A 96 -17.29 -7.07 -18.82
C ASP A 96 -16.60 -7.53 -17.53
N ILE A 97 -17.32 -7.54 -16.40
CA ILE A 97 -16.82 -8.14 -15.16
C ILE A 97 -16.58 -9.64 -15.35
N ILE A 98 -17.57 -10.37 -15.90
CA ILE A 98 -17.47 -11.83 -16.11
C ILE A 98 -16.37 -12.19 -17.09
N LYS A 99 -16.03 -11.32 -18.05
CA LYS A 99 -14.86 -11.53 -18.92
C LYS A 99 -13.55 -11.59 -18.14
N GLY A 100 -13.49 -11.11 -16.89
CA GLY A 100 -12.28 -11.15 -16.06
C GLY A 100 -11.13 -10.35 -16.65
N PRO A 101 -11.23 -9.01 -16.67
CA PRO A 101 -10.16 -8.11 -17.09
C PRO A 101 -9.03 -8.04 -16.06
N ASP A 102 -9.34 -8.30 -14.78
CA ASP A 102 -8.36 -8.52 -13.72
C ASP A 102 -7.76 -9.92 -13.87
N LEU A 103 -6.48 -10.01 -14.24
CA LEU A 103 -5.76 -11.29 -14.32
C LEU A 103 -5.30 -11.79 -12.94
N ALA A 104 -5.17 -10.89 -11.96
CA ALA A 104 -4.68 -11.22 -10.63
C ALA A 104 -5.79 -11.79 -9.74
N HIS A 105 -7.05 -11.40 -9.96
CA HIS A 105 -8.20 -11.89 -9.20
C HIS A 105 -9.33 -12.36 -10.10
N PRO A 106 -10.00 -13.47 -9.76
CA PRO A 106 -11.19 -13.90 -10.49
C PRO A 106 -12.39 -12.95 -10.23
N PRO A 107 -13.42 -12.99 -11.09
CA PRO A 107 -14.45 -11.93 -11.17
C PRO A 107 -15.48 -11.94 -10.02
N GLY A 108 -15.50 -12.98 -9.19
CA GLY A 108 -16.56 -13.20 -8.21
C GLY A 108 -16.65 -12.08 -7.17
N TYR A 109 -15.51 -11.57 -6.68
CA TYR A 109 -15.53 -10.42 -5.77
C TYR A 109 -16.02 -9.15 -6.44
N HIS A 110 -15.53 -8.88 -7.66
CA HIS A 110 -15.91 -7.69 -8.42
C HIS A 110 -17.41 -7.67 -8.72
N LEU A 111 -18.03 -8.84 -8.96
CA LEU A 111 -19.49 -8.97 -9.09
C LEU A 111 -20.23 -8.66 -7.79
N ILE A 112 -19.76 -9.19 -6.65
CA ILE A 112 -20.39 -8.89 -5.36
C ILE A 112 -20.29 -7.39 -5.06
N LEU A 113 -19.12 -6.80 -5.30
CA LEU A 113 -18.88 -5.38 -5.11
C LEU A 113 -19.73 -4.52 -6.07
N HIS A 114 -19.92 -4.94 -7.33
CA HIS A 114 -20.77 -4.26 -8.32
C HIS A 114 -22.19 -4.07 -7.80
N TYR A 115 -22.84 -5.16 -7.39
CA TYR A 115 -24.20 -5.08 -6.87
C TYR A 115 -24.26 -4.35 -5.52
N TRP A 116 -23.23 -4.51 -4.69
CA TRP A 116 -23.16 -3.80 -3.41
C TRP A 116 -23.07 -2.28 -3.59
N LEU A 117 -22.19 -1.78 -4.46
CA LEU A 117 -22.08 -0.34 -4.75
C LEU A 117 -23.36 0.21 -5.40
N GLY A 118 -24.05 -0.60 -6.22
CA GLY A 118 -25.35 -0.23 -6.76
C GLY A 118 -26.44 -0.05 -5.68
N LEU A 119 -26.35 -0.78 -4.57
CA LEU A 119 -27.32 -0.72 -3.47
C LEU A 119 -26.93 0.29 -2.38
N ALA A 120 -25.65 0.32 -2.00
CA ALA A 120 -25.12 1.10 -0.88
C ALA A 120 -24.45 2.42 -1.30
N GLY A 121 -24.32 2.67 -2.61
CA GLY A 121 -23.65 3.84 -3.18
C GLY A 121 -22.16 3.65 -3.46
N ASP A 122 -21.62 4.47 -4.36
CA ASP A 122 -20.22 4.45 -4.80
C ASP A 122 -19.36 5.44 -4.00
N THR A 123 -19.09 5.07 -2.74
CA THR A 123 -18.29 5.87 -1.79
C THR A 123 -17.22 5.01 -1.11
N GLU A 124 -16.20 5.65 -0.53
CA GLU A 124 -15.20 4.98 0.31
C GLU A 124 -15.81 4.19 1.46
N PHE A 125 -16.78 4.79 2.15
CA PHE A 125 -17.49 4.13 3.24
C PHE A 125 -18.19 2.87 2.73
N SER A 126 -19.00 2.99 1.69
CA SER A 126 -19.79 1.87 1.15
C SER A 126 -18.88 0.74 0.66
N ALA A 127 -17.82 1.06 -0.08
CA ALA A 127 -16.89 0.05 -0.60
C ALA A 127 -16.23 -0.77 0.51
N ARG A 128 -15.77 -0.11 1.59
CA ARG A 128 -15.11 -0.77 2.73
C ARG A 128 -16.11 -1.43 3.69
N ALA A 129 -17.33 -0.90 3.79
CA ALA A 129 -18.39 -1.46 4.65
C ALA A 129 -18.70 -2.93 4.30
N LEU A 130 -18.58 -3.32 3.02
CA LEU A 130 -18.74 -4.71 2.61
C LEU A 130 -17.72 -5.63 3.32
N ALA A 131 -16.46 -5.23 3.36
CA ALA A 131 -15.40 -6.00 4.02
C ALA A 131 -15.59 -6.03 5.54
N ALA A 132 -16.00 -4.91 6.14
CA ALA A 132 -16.32 -4.82 7.57
C ALA A 132 -17.48 -5.75 7.96
N ILE A 133 -18.54 -5.84 7.14
CA ILE A 133 -19.66 -6.75 7.35
C ILE A 133 -19.17 -8.21 7.37
N PHE A 134 -18.37 -8.62 6.38
CA PHE A 134 -17.83 -9.98 6.36
C PHE A 134 -16.83 -10.25 7.48
N ALA A 135 -16.14 -9.23 8.00
CA ALA A 135 -15.32 -9.38 9.20
C ALA A 135 -16.19 -9.71 10.44
N ILE A 136 -17.26 -8.96 10.66
CA ILE A 136 -18.21 -9.19 11.76
C ILE A 136 -18.84 -10.59 11.66
N LEU A 137 -19.29 -10.96 10.45
CA LEU A 137 -19.86 -12.30 10.20
C LEU A 137 -18.84 -13.41 10.45
N SER A 138 -17.57 -13.20 10.08
CA SER A 138 -16.47 -14.15 10.34
C SER A 138 -16.28 -14.43 11.82
N VAL A 139 -16.36 -13.40 12.67
CA VAL A 139 -16.30 -13.56 14.14
C VAL A 139 -17.45 -14.42 14.67
N GLY A 140 -18.64 -14.30 14.08
CA GLY A 140 -19.79 -15.14 14.42
C GLY A 140 -19.61 -16.59 13.97
N VAL A 141 -19.13 -16.82 12.74
CA VAL A 141 -19.00 -18.17 12.19
C VAL A 141 -17.78 -18.92 12.72
N ILE A 142 -16.71 -18.25 13.16
CA ILE A 142 -15.59 -18.93 13.80
C ILE A 142 -15.98 -19.54 15.15
N PHE A 143 -16.93 -18.94 15.88
CA PHE A 143 -17.55 -19.56 17.05
C PHE A 143 -18.20 -20.90 16.67
N LEU A 144 -18.99 -20.90 15.59
CA LEU A 144 -19.65 -22.11 15.11
C LEU A 144 -18.63 -23.18 14.74
N LEU A 145 -17.55 -22.82 14.05
CA LEU A 145 -16.49 -23.76 13.70
C LEU A 145 -15.77 -24.32 14.93
N GLY A 146 -15.39 -23.47 15.89
CA GLY A 146 -14.75 -23.90 17.13
C GLY A 146 -15.65 -24.80 17.99
N ARG A 147 -16.95 -24.53 18.00
CA ARG A 147 -17.97 -25.39 18.64
C ARG A 147 -18.11 -26.73 17.94
N GLU A 148 -18.19 -26.74 16.62
CA GLU A 148 -18.32 -27.97 15.82
C GLU A 148 -17.09 -28.86 15.97
N LEU A 149 -15.88 -28.28 15.94
CA LEU A 149 -14.65 -29.04 16.09
C LEU A 149 -14.44 -29.47 17.54
N PHE A 150 -14.59 -28.57 18.51
CA PHE A 150 -14.14 -28.82 19.88
C PHE A 150 -15.23 -28.58 20.93
N SER A 151 -15.53 -27.33 21.26
CA SER A 151 -16.48 -26.96 22.34
C SER A 151 -16.90 -25.49 22.23
N ASP A 152 -17.99 -25.12 22.92
CA ASP A 152 -18.45 -23.72 23.00
C ASP A 152 -17.35 -22.78 23.51
N LEU A 153 -16.55 -23.22 24.49
CA LEU A 153 -15.46 -22.40 25.04
C LEU A 153 -14.40 -22.09 23.99
N VAL A 154 -14.03 -23.08 23.15
CA VAL A 154 -13.06 -22.86 22.06
C VAL A 154 -13.63 -21.89 21.03
N GLY A 155 -14.91 -22.04 20.68
CA GLY A 155 -15.59 -21.10 19.80
C GLY A 155 -15.60 -19.67 20.36
N ILE A 156 -15.91 -19.50 21.65
CA ILE A 156 -15.95 -18.18 22.30
C ILE A 156 -14.54 -17.56 22.28
N ILE A 157 -13.51 -18.30 22.70
CA ILE A 157 -12.13 -17.81 22.69
C ILE A 157 -11.73 -17.41 21.26
N ALA A 158 -12.02 -18.25 20.25
CA ALA A 158 -11.71 -17.96 18.86
C ALA A 158 -12.39 -16.68 18.36
N SER A 159 -13.65 -16.43 18.71
CA SER A 159 -14.34 -15.19 18.36
C SER A 159 -13.67 -13.96 18.97
N TYR A 160 -13.25 -14.01 20.24
CA TYR A 160 -12.55 -12.87 20.86
C TYR A 160 -11.15 -12.65 20.25
N LEU A 161 -10.38 -13.71 20.01
CA LEU A 161 -9.08 -13.59 19.33
C LEU A 161 -9.23 -13.00 17.93
N MET A 162 -10.23 -13.44 17.16
CA MET A 162 -10.49 -12.89 15.82
C MET A 162 -11.00 -11.45 15.85
N ALA A 163 -11.87 -11.11 16.81
CA ALA A 163 -12.42 -9.75 16.96
C ALA A 163 -11.37 -8.70 17.35
N PHE A 164 -10.33 -9.10 18.08
CA PHE A 164 -9.25 -8.19 18.48
C PHE A 164 -8.03 -8.23 17.55
N SER A 165 -7.96 -9.13 16.58
CA SER A 165 -6.77 -9.29 15.73
C SER A 165 -6.53 -8.05 14.86
N SER A 166 -5.35 -7.42 15.00
CA SER A 166 -4.96 -6.27 14.18
C SER A 166 -4.88 -6.65 12.70
N PHE A 167 -4.33 -7.82 12.38
CA PHE A 167 -4.33 -8.39 11.03
C PHE A 167 -5.74 -8.47 10.44
N PHE A 168 -6.71 -8.99 11.20
CA PHE A 168 -8.07 -9.14 10.67
C PHE A 168 -8.82 -7.81 10.55
N ILE A 169 -8.63 -6.90 11.51
CA ILE A 169 -9.22 -5.54 11.49
C ILE A 169 -8.64 -4.70 10.35
N TYR A 170 -7.33 -4.80 10.08
CA TYR A 170 -6.69 -4.11 8.96
C TYR A 170 -7.41 -4.43 7.63
N TYR A 171 -7.64 -5.72 7.33
CA TYR A 171 -8.36 -6.13 6.12
C TYR A 171 -9.88 -5.92 6.21
N ALA A 172 -10.45 -5.70 7.39
CA ALA A 172 -11.84 -5.30 7.54
C ALA A 172 -12.08 -3.86 7.07
N GLN A 173 -11.01 -3.04 7.00
CA GLN A 173 -11.05 -1.66 6.53
C GLN A 173 -10.50 -1.48 5.10
N GLU A 174 -10.32 -2.59 4.37
CA GLU A 174 -9.95 -2.53 2.95
C GLU A 174 -11.12 -3.00 2.07
N ALA A 175 -11.44 -2.25 1.02
CA ALA A 175 -12.37 -2.62 -0.05
C ALA A 175 -11.76 -3.72 -0.95
N ARG A 176 -11.44 -4.87 -0.33
CA ARG A 176 -10.78 -6.03 -0.92
C ARG A 176 -11.48 -7.34 -0.49
N THR A 177 -11.00 -8.46 -1.02
CA THR A 177 -11.68 -9.76 -0.95
C THR A 177 -11.47 -10.52 0.36
N TYR A 178 -10.54 -10.07 1.20
CA TYR A 178 -9.88 -10.91 2.20
C TYR A 178 -10.81 -11.39 3.33
N THR A 179 -11.61 -10.50 3.92
CA THR A 179 -12.53 -10.88 5.01
C THR A 179 -13.66 -11.78 4.52
N LEU A 180 -14.16 -11.55 3.30
CA LEU A 180 -15.08 -12.45 2.61
C LEU A 180 -14.45 -13.84 2.38
N LEU A 181 -13.18 -13.89 1.97
CA LEU A 181 -12.47 -15.14 1.77
C LEU A 181 -12.27 -15.93 3.07
N ALA A 182 -11.93 -15.26 4.17
CA ALA A 182 -11.89 -15.87 5.50
C ALA A 182 -13.27 -16.42 5.91
N PHE A 183 -14.33 -15.62 5.76
CA PHE A 183 -15.70 -16.03 6.04
C PHE A 183 -16.08 -17.32 5.29
N LEU A 184 -15.85 -17.34 3.97
CA LEU A 184 -16.21 -18.49 3.14
C LEU A 184 -15.34 -19.72 3.43
N THR A 185 -14.09 -19.52 3.83
CA THR A 185 -13.22 -20.63 4.27
C THR A 185 -13.71 -21.28 5.56
N ILE A 186 -14.21 -20.47 6.49
CA ILE A 186 -14.84 -20.99 7.72
C ILE A 186 -16.13 -21.74 7.39
N ILE A 187 -17.00 -21.15 6.55
CA ILE A 187 -18.27 -21.76 6.13
C ILE A 187 -18.04 -23.09 5.39
N SER A 188 -17.14 -23.12 4.40
CA SER A 188 -16.84 -24.35 3.64
C SER A 188 -16.35 -25.46 4.57
N THR A 189 -15.54 -25.10 5.56
CA THR A 189 -15.03 -26.03 6.56
C THR A 189 -16.14 -26.55 7.49
N ILE A 190 -17.05 -25.68 7.96
CA ILE A 190 -18.21 -26.10 8.77
C ILE A 190 -19.07 -27.09 7.99
N LEU A 191 -19.36 -26.80 6.72
CA LEU A 191 -20.16 -27.66 5.86
C LEU A 191 -19.48 -29.01 5.64
N LEU A 192 -18.17 -29.03 5.34
CA LEU A 192 -17.38 -30.25 5.24
C LEU A 192 -17.49 -31.10 6.52
N ILE A 193 -17.27 -30.49 7.68
CA ILE A 193 -17.35 -31.19 8.97
C ILE A 193 -18.75 -31.76 9.21
N ARG A 194 -19.81 -31.02 8.86
CA ARG A 194 -21.19 -31.49 9.02
C ARG A 194 -21.51 -32.66 8.09
N ILE A 195 -21.05 -32.62 6.85
CA ILE A 195 -21.17 -33.73 5.89
C ILE A 195 -20.50 -34.99 6.47
N LEU A 196 -19.28 -34.85 6.98
CA LEU A 196 -18.52 -35.96 7.56
C LEU A 196 -19.15 -36.52 8.85
N LYS A 197 -19.78 -35.66 9.67
CA LYS A 197 -20.41 -36.07 10.94
C LYS A 197 -21.77 -36.72 10.77
N LYS A 198 -22.66 -36.11 9.97
CA LYS A 198 -24.06 -36.53 9.87
C LYS A 198 -24.24 -37.81 9.07
N GLY A 199 -23.36 -38.09 8.10
CA GLY A 199 -23.53 -39.28 7.26
C GLY A 199 -24.62 -39.14 6.19
N GLU A 200 -25.28 -37.98 6.10
CA GLU A 200 -26.40 -37.71 5.20
C GLU A 200 -26.16 -36.44 4.38
N LEU A 201 -26.57 -36.44 3.11
CA LEU A 201 -26.58 -35.22 2.28
C LEU A 201 -27.89 -34.49 2.49
N GLY A 202 -27.90 -33.55 3.43
CA GLY A 202 -28.90 -32.49 3.44
C GLY A 202 -28.53 -31.39 2.46
N TRP A 203 -29.02 -30.19 2.74
CA TRP A 203 -28.64 -28.97 2.04
C TRP A 203 -27.14 -28.67 2.15
N GLU A 204 -26.42 -29.23 3.14
CA GLU A 204 -25.01 -28.93 3.40
C GLU A 204 -24.09 -29.26 2.23
N ALA A 205 -24.36 -30.35 1.50
CA ALA A 205 -23.52 -30.78 0.39
C ALA A 205 -23.63 -29.87 -0.84
N PRO A 206 -24.81 -29.61 -1.43
CA PRO A 206 -24.92 -28.64 -2.51
C PRO A 206 -24.50 -27.22 -2.07
N THR A 207 -24.71 -26.84 -0.81
CA THR A 207 -24.21 -25.57 -0.29
C THR A 207 -22.67 -25.55 -0.19
N TYR A 208 -22.03 -26.63 0.25
CA TYR A 208 -20.56 -26.74 0.27
C TYR A 208 -19.99 -26.55 -1.13
N VAL A 209 -20.60 -27.22 -2.11
CA VAL A 209 -20.23 -27.14 -3.52
C VAL A 209 -20.34 -25.71 -4.05
N ALA A 210 -21.47 -25.04 -3.79
CA ALA A 210 -21.67 -23.64 -4.18
C ALA A 210 -20.68 -22.68 -3.50
N VAL A 211 -20.44 -22.85 -2.19
CA VAL A 211 -19.48 -22.02 -1.44
C VAL A 211 -18.06 -22.25 -1.93
N ALA A 212 -17.64 -23.49 -2.16
CA ALA A 212 -16.31 -23.81 -2.65
C ALA A 212 -16.07 -23.21 -4.05
N LEU A 213 -17.04 -23.36 -4.97
CA LEU A 213 -16.99 -22.72 -6.29
C LEU A 213 -16.92 -21.20 -6.18
N GLY A 214 -17.85 -20.60 -5.43
CA GLY A 214 -17.89 -19.15 -5.25
C GLY A 214 -16.58 -18.60 -4.69
N SER A 215 -15.97 -19.31 -3.74
CA SER A 215 -14.69 -18.94 -3.13
C SER A 215 -13.53 -19.00 -4.13
N LEU A 216 -13.49 -20.01 -5.00
CA LEU A 216 -12.51 -20.10 -6.09
C LEU A 216 -12.63 -18.91 -7.06
N TYR A 217 -13.87 -18.47 -7.34
CA TYR A 217 -14.14 -17.28 -8.15
C TYR A 217 -13.94 -15.95 -7.41
N ILE A 218 -13.82 -15.95 -6.08
CA ILE A 218 -13.47 -14.77 -5.29
C ILE A 218 -11.97 -14.59 -5.20
N HIS A 219 -11.22 -15.67 -4.96
CA HIS A 219 -9.76 -15.60 -4.88
C HIS A 219 -9.11 -16.95 -5.18
N TYR A 220 -8.09 -16.92 -6.04
CA TYR A 220 -7.32 -18.11 -6.43
C TYR A 220 -6.74 -18.91 -5.24
N PHE A 221 -6.35 -18.25 -4.14
CA PHE A 221 -5.73 -18.92 -2.99
C PHE A 221 -6.67 -19.89 -2.29
N PHE A 222 -7.99 -19.74 -2.44
CA PHE A 222 -8.92 -20.73 -1.94
C PHE A 222 -8.66 -22.14 -2.49
N MET A 223 -8.00 -22.26 -3.66
CA MET A 223 -7.61 -23.56 -4.22
C MET A 223 -6.81 -24.42 -3.25
N PHE A 224 -5.98 -23.82 -2.39
CA PHE A 224 -5.16 -24.57 -1.42
C PHE A 224 -6.01 -25.11 -0.26
N ALA A 225 -6.96 -24.32 0.24
CA ALA A 225 -7.94 -24.78 1.22
C ALA A 225 -8.84 -25.86 0.62
N PHE A 226 -9.33 -25.64 -0.60
CA PHE A 226 -10.13 -26.61 -1.34
C PHE A 226 -9.38 -27.93 -1.59
N ALA A 227 -8.11 -27.89 -2.00
CA ALA A 227 -7.31 -29.10 -2.24
C ALA A 227 -7.16 -29.96 -0.98
N LEU A 228 -6.97 -29.34 0.19
CA LEU A 228 -6.96 -30.05 1.47
C LEU A 228 -8.35 -30.64 1.78
N GLN A 229 -9.41 -29.84 1.66
CA GLN A 229 -10.78 -30.30 1.91
C GLN A 229 -11.17 -31.48 1.00
N ALA A 230 -10.80 -31.40 -0.29
CA ALA A 230 -10.97 -32.48 -1.26
C ALA A 230 -10.17 -33.72 -0.88
N SER A 231 -8.92 -33.57 -0.42
CA SER A 231 -8.08 -34.68 0.03
C SER A 231 -8.66 -35.40 1.25
N VAL A 232 -9.29 -34.66 2.16
CA VAL A 232 -10.02 -35.24 3.31
C VAL A 232 -11.25 -36.04 2.84
N LEU A 233 -12.02 -35.50 1.90
CA LEU A 233 -13.16 -36.23 1.29
C LEU A 233 -12.69 -37.49 0.56
N LEU A 234 -11.63 -37.41 -0.23
CA LEU A 234 -11.04 -38.56 -0.93
C LEU A 234 -10.55 -39.61 0.06
N LEU A 235 -9.81 -39.22 1.09
CA LEU A 235 -9.36 -40.14 2.13
C LEU A 235 -10.53 -40.84 2.82
N TYR A 236 -11.62 -40.12 3.08
CA TYR A 236 -12.86 -40.71 3.62
C TYR A 236 -13.49 -41.71 2.64
N LEU A 237 -13.49 -41.44 1.34
CA LEU A 237 -13.97 -42.40 0.33
C LEU A 237 -13.14 -43.70 0.31
N PHE A 238 -11.83 -43.62 0.52
CA PHE A 238 -10.97 -44.80 0.56
C PHE A 238 -11.10 -45.58 1.87
N VAL A 239 -11.05 -44.89 3.02
CA VAL A 239 -10.90 -45.52 4.34
C VAL A 239 -12.22 -45.66 5.11
N GLY A 240 -13.25 -44.87 4.75
CA GLY A 240 -14.55 -44.91 5.40
C GLY A 240 -15.25 -46.26 5.23
N GLN A 241 -16.06 -46.66 6.19
CA GLN A 241 -16.83 -47.92 6.12
C GLN A 241 -18.30 -47.71 5.77
N ASN A 242 -18.79 -46.46 5.83
CA ASN A 242 -20.18 -46.12 5.53
C ASN A 242 -20.41 -46.01 4.01
N LYS A 243 -20.93 -47.08 3.39
CA LYS A 243 -21.20 -47.15 1.94
C LYS A 243 -22.18 -46.07 1.47
N GLU A 244 -23.22 -45.78 2.25
CA GLU A 244 -24.23 -44.77 1.92
C GLU A 244 -23.62 -43.37 1.87
N LEU A 245 -22.79 -43.01 2.86
CA LEU A 245 -22.07 -41.73 2.84
C LEU A 245 -21.06 -41.66 1.69
N LYS A 246 -20.44 -42.78 1.28
CA LYS A 246 -19.54 -42.80 0.11
C LYS A 246 -20.27 -42.49 -1.19
N GLU A 247 -21.40 -43.15 -1.46
CA GLU A 247 -22.20 -42.89 -2.68
C GLU A 247 -22.71 -41.44 -2.72
N LYS A 248 -23.07 -40.93 -1.55
CA LYS A 248 -23.46 -39.55 -1.33
C LYS A 248 -22.32 -38.56 -1.61
N ILE A 249 -21.14 -38.76 -1.03
CA ILE A 249 -19.95 -37.93 -1.31
C ILE A 249 -19.62 -38.01 -2.80
N LEU A 250 -19.65 -39.20 -3.40
CA LEU A 250 -19.40 -39.39 -4.83
C LEU A 250 -20.41 -38.62 -5.70
N THR A 251 -21.68 -38.58 -5.31
CA THR A 251 -22.72 -37.77 -5.98
C THR A 251 -22.44 -36.27 -5.84
N SER A 252 -21.99 -35.83 -4.66
CA SER A 252 -21.56 -34.43 -4.45
C SER A 252 -20.31 -34.07 -5.25
N LEU A 253 -19.37 -35.01 -5.40
CA LEU A 253 -18.20 -34.87 -6.28
C LEU A 253 -18.59 -34.81 -7.76
N LYS A 254 -19.62 -35.54 -8.19
CA LYS A 254 -20.17 -35.41 -9.56
C LYS A 254 -20.74 -34.01 -9.81
N LEU A 255 -21.32 -33.37 -8.79
CA LEU A 255 -21.74 -31.95 -8.86
C LEU A 255 -20.56 -30.97 -8.86
N LEU A 256 -19.41 -31.37 -8.30
CA LEU A 256 -18.15 -30.62 -8.36
C LEU A 256 -17.41 -30.76 -9.70
N ALA A 257 -17.70 -31.79 -10.49
CA ALA A 257 -17.03 -31.99 -11.77
C ALA A 257 -17.29 -30.84 -12.77
N PRO A 258 -18.54 -30.36 -12.97
CA PRO A 258 -18.79 -29.14 -13.74
C PRO A 258 -18.07 -27.91 -13.19
N ILE A 259 -17.92 -27.82 -11.86
CA ILE A 259 -17.23 -26.72 -11.17
C ILE A 259 -15.73 -26.73 -11.44
N ALA A 260 -15.08 -27.88 -11.28
CA ALA A 260 -13.69 -28.08 -11.61
C ALA A 260 -13.45 -27.87 -13.11
N LEU A 261 -14.41 -28.22 -13.95
CA LEU A 261 -14.35 -27.99 -15.39
C LEU A 261 -14.50 -26.50 -15.73
N ILE A 262 -15.47 -25.80 -15.16
CA ILE A 262 -15.74 -24.36 -15.41
C ILE A 262 -14.61 -23.49 -14.85
N PHE A 263 -14.19 -23.74 -13.61
CA PHE A 263 -13.07 -23.02 -13.00
C PHE A 263 -11.72 -23.44 -13.58
N GLY A 264 -11.54 -24.73 -13.88
CA GLY A 264 -10.35 -25.23 -14.57
C GLY A 264 -10.22 -24.63 -15.96
N PHE A 265 -11.33 -24.50 -16.69
CA PHE A 265 -11.39 -23.78 -17.96
C PHE A 265 -11.04 -22.30 -17.79
N TRP A 266 -11.51 -21.64 -16.71
CA TRP A 266 -11.12 -20.26 -16.40
C TRP A 266 -9.60 -20.12 -16.23
N ILE A 267 -8.99 -20.96 -15.39
CA ILE A 267 -7.53 -20.96 -15.18
C ILE A 267 -6.79 -21.24 -16.49
N PHE A 268 -7.25 -22.23 -17.25
CA PHE A 268 -6.66 -22.60 -18.54
C PHE A 268 -6.76 -21.47 -19.57
N TYR A 269 -7.90 -20.79 -19.66
CA TYR A 269 -8.15 -19.75 -20.64
C TYR A 269 -7.46 -18.41 -20.28
N LYS A 270 -7.36 -18.07 -18.99
CA LYS A 270 -6.84 -16.76 -18.54
C LYS A 270 -5.40 -16.81 -18.03
N ILE A 271 -5.12 -17.71 -17.09
CA ILE A 271 -3.87 -17.69 -16.34
C ILE A 271 -2.75 -18.35 -17.14
N ILE A 272 -3.01 -19.48 -17.81
CA ILE A 272 -1.98 -20.19 -18.59
C ILE A 272 -1.42 -19.31 -19.72
N PRO A 273 -2.22 -18.66 -20.59
CA PRO A 273 -1.68 -17.79 -21.64
C PRO A 273 -0.92 -16.59 -21.08
N ALA A 274 -1.39 -15.99 -19.98
CA ALA A 274 -0.67 -14.89 -19.33
C ALA A 274 0.69 -15.34 -18.80
N TYR A 275 0.74 -16.51 -18.15
CA TYR A 275 1.98 -17.11 -17.67
C TYR A 275 2.93 -17.50 -18.82
N LEU A 276 2.41 -18.05 -19.93
CA LEU A 276 3.22 -18.40 -21.10
C LEU A 276 3.80 -17.17 -21.81
N ARG A 277 3.11 -16.01 -21.77
CA ARG A 277 3.56 -14.77 -22.41
C ARG A 277 4.64 -14.02 -21.63
N GLY A 278 4.64 -14.07 -20.30
CA GLY A 278 5.54 -13.23 -19.49
C GLY A 278 6.00 -13.85 -18.16
N GLY A 279 5.74 -15.14 -17.95
CA GLY A 279 6.03 -15.85 -16.71
C GLY A 279 5.28 -15.31 -15.50
N ALA A 280 5.70 -15.71 -14.29
CA ALA A 280 5.13 -15.21 -13.03
C ALA A 280 5.28 -13.68 -12.88
N LYS A 281 6.28 -13.07 -13.52
CA LYS A 281 6.51 -11.62 -13.48
C LYS A 281 5.35 -10.80 -14.04
N TYR A 282 4.62 -11.35 -15.01
CA TYR A 282 3.48 -10.67 -15.64
C TYR A 282 2.27 -10.52 -14.71
N ILE A 283 2.17 -11.38 -13.68
CA ILE A 283 1.03 -11.43 -12.75
C ILE A 283 1.45 -10.94 -11.35
N ALA A 284 2.69 -11.20 -10.96
CA ALA A 284 3.17 -11.09 -9.58
C ALA A 284 4.62 -10.58 -9.48
N GLY A 285 5.11 -9.81 -10.47
CA GLY A 285 6.52 -9.41 -10.57
C GLY A 285 7.09 -8.58 -9.43
N TRP A 286 6.23 -8.00 -8.58
CA TRP A 286 6.61 -7.24 -7.38
C TRP A 286 6.85 -8.13 -6.16
N ILE A 287 6.45 -9.40 -6.20
CA ILE A 287 6.56 -10.31 -5.05
C ILE A 287 7.98 -10.87 -4.96
N VAL A 288 8.59 -10.69 -3.79
CA VAL A 288 9.94 -11.21 -3.51
C VAL A 288 9.87 -12.65 -3.04
N LYS A 289 10.89 -13.44 -3.39
CA LYS A 289 11.03 -14.83 -2.95
C LYS A 289 11.07 -14.90 -1.41
N PRO A 290 10.19 -15.67 -0.76
CA PRO A 290 10.15 -15.74 0.69
C PRO A 290 11.33 -16.54 1.24
N ASN A 291 11.76 -16.14 2.43
CA ASN A 291 12.77 -16.83 3.22
C ASN A 291 12.18 -17.20 4.60
N PHE A 292 13.02 -17.67 5.51
CA PHE A 292 12.56 -18.06 6.85
C PHE A 292 11.95 -16.89 7.64
N ALA A 293 12.48 -15.67 7.49
CA ALA A 293 11.91 -14.48 8.12
C ALA A 293 10.47 -14.24 7.65
N SER A 294 10.16 -14.52 6.37
CA SER A 294 8.79 -14.37 5.85
C SER A 294 7.76 -15.27 6.57
N ILE A 295 8.18 -16.41 7.14
CA ILE A 295 7.31 -17.26 7.99
C ILE A 295 7.12 -16.61 9.36
N VAL A 296 8.18 -16.04 9.92
CA VAL A 296 8.12 -15.30 11.19
C VAL A 296 7.24 -14.07 11.05
N ASP A 297 7.33 -13.34 9.94
CA ASP A 297 6.51 -12.17 9.63
C ASP A 297 5.02 -12.54 9.57
N LEU A 298 4.70 -13.66 8.90
CA LEU A 298 3.33 -14.19 8.88
C LEU A 298 2.80 -14.47 10.31
N LEU A 299 3.62 -15.09 11.16
CA LEU A 299 3.23 -15.37 12.55
C LEU A 299 3.11 -14.09 13.38
N ASN A 300 3.97 -13.10 13.16
CA ASN A 300 3.92 -11.79 13.81
C ASN A 300 2.65 -11.03 13.42
N GLU A 301 2.33 -11.00 12.13
CA GLU A 301 1.10 -10.38 11.63
C GLU A 301 -0.13 -11.04 12.26
N TYR A 302 -0.22 -12.38 12.24
CA TYR A 302 -1.38 -13.09 12.77
C TYR A 302 -1.55 -12.97 14.29
N SER A 303 -0.43 -12.94 15.02
CA SER A 303 -0.45 -12.85 16.49
C SER A 303 -0.54 -11.43 17.02
N GLY A 304 -0.04 -10.45 16.26
CA GLY A 304 0.13 -9.07 16.71
C GLY A 304 1.18 -8.90 17.82
N PHE A 305 2.17 -9.81 17.94
CA PHE A 305 3.15 -9.74 19.02
C PHE A 305 4.39 -8.89 18.69
N TYR A 306 4.95 -8.99 17.49
CA TYR A 306 6.16 -8.26 17.06
C TYR A 306 7.31 -8.26 18.09
N VAL A 307 7.57 -9.40 18.73
CA VAL A 307 8.55 -9.59 19.82
C VAL A 307 9.92 -10.10 19.35
N GLY A 308 10.20 -10.02 18.05
CA GLY A 308 11.39 -10.59 17.42
C GLY A 308 11.28 -12.10 17.14
N ALA A 309 12.04 -12.58 16.15
CA ALA A 309 11.85 -13.91 15.56
C ALA A 309 11.89 -15.08 16.56
N THR A 310 12.89 -15.11 17.43
CA THR A 310 13.07 -16.19 18.42
C THR A 310 11.89 -16.27 19.38
N MET A 311 11.42 -15.13 19.88
CA MET A 311 10.31 -15.09 20.82
C MET A 311 8.99 -15.45 20.13
N THR A 312 8.76 -14.97 18.91
CA THR A 312 7.57 -15.35 18.12
C THR A 312 7.49 -16.84 17.88
N ILE A 313 8.61 -17.47 17.49
CA ILE A 313 8.70 -18.93 17.31
C ILE A 313 8.46 -19.65 18.63
N PHE A 314 9.09 -19.18 19.72
CA PHE A 314 8.91 -19.77 21.05
C PHE A 314 7.45 -19.74 21.50
N LEU A 315 6.78 -18.58 21.41
CA LEU A 315 5.37 -18.44 21.80
C LEU A 315 4.47 -19.35 20.95
N PHE A 316 4.69 -19.38 19.64
CA PHE A 316 3.90 -20.25 18.77
C PHE A 316 4.15 -21.74 19.07
N ALA A 317 5.39 -22.14 19.34
CA ALA A 317 5.73 -23.49 19.78
C ALA A 317 5.05 -23.86 21.10
N VAL A 318 4.98 -22.94 22.07
CA VAL A 318 4.24 -23.14 23.32
C VAL A 318 2.76 -23.39 23.05
N PHE A 319 2.11 -22.60 22.18
CA PHE A 319 0.72 -22.83 21.81
C PHE A 319 0.52 -24.18 21.11
N LEU A 320 1.42 -24.58 20.20
CA LEU A 320 1.37 -25.89 19.56
C LEU A 320 1.54 -27.04 20.56
N LEU A 321 2.46 -26.92 21.50
CA LEU A 321 2.65 -27.91 22.56
C LEU A 321 1.40 -28.02 23.46
N LEU A 322 0.81 -26.90 23.85
CA LEU A 322 -0.44 -26.86 24.63
C LEU A 322 -1.64 -27.41 23.84
N PHE A 323 -1.67 -27.19 22.53
CA PHE A 323 -2.66 -27.76 21.62
C PHE A 323 -2.55 -29.30 21.57
N LEU A 324 -1.33 -29.82 21.46
CA LEU A 324 -1.02 -31.25 21.35
C LEU A 324 -0.99 -32.00 22.70
N ALA A 325 -0.86 -31.30 23.83
CA ALA A 325 -0.69 -31.90 25.15
C ALA A 325 -1.74 -32.97 25.52
N PRO A 326 -3.06 -32.79 25.26
CA PRO A 326 -4.05 -33.82 25.54
C PRO A 326 -3.84 -35.10 24.73
N ILE A 327 -3.33 -34.97 23.50
CA ILE A 327 -3.03 -36.09 22.61
C ILE A 327 -1.85 -36.87 23.17
N ALA A 328 -0.76 -36.18 23.52
CA ALA A 328 0.43 -36.79 24.10
C ALA A 328 0.12 -37.55 25.39
N VAL A 329 -0.68 -36.96 26.29
CA VAL A 329 -1.10 -37.61 27.55
C VAL A 329 -1.92 -38.87 27.29
N GLU A 330 -2.85 -38.87 26.33
CA GLU A 330 -3.63 -40.07 26.02
C GLU A 330 -2.76 -41.19 25.43
N PHE A 331 -1.82 -40.86 24.54
CA PHE A 331 -0.86 -41.83 24.01
C PHE A 331 -0.04 -42.49 25.13
N THR A 332 0.37 -41.74 26.15
CA THR A 332 1.10 -42.31 27.31
C THR A 332 0.22 -43.20 28.20
N ARG A 333 -1.10 -42.99 28.23
CA ARG A 333 -2.03 -43.73 29.10
C ARG A 333 -2.47 -45.09 28.56
N LYS A 334 -2.02 -45.51 27.37
CA LYS A 334 -2.43 -46.76 26.69
C LYS A 334 -3.95 -46.97 26.66
N SER A 335 -4.71 -45.88 26.68
CA SER A 335 -6.17 -45.87 26.59
C SER A 335 -6.62 -46.21 25.17
N ASN A 336 -7.88 -46.66 25.03
CA ASN A 336 -8.49 -46.95 23.73
C ASN A 336 -8.21 -45.80 22.74
N LYS A 337 -7.68 -46.13 21.55
CA LYS A 337 -7.19 -45.17 20.55
C LYS A 337 -8.31 -44.20 20.11
N LYS A 338 -8.43 -43.05 20.79
CA LYS A 338 -9.25 -41.94 20.30
C LYS A 338 -8.63 -41.40 19.01
N ILE A 339 -9.47 -41.23 18.00
CA ILE A 339 -9.07 -40.66 16.71
C ILE A 339 -9.09 -39.13 16.81
N TYR A 340 -7.91 -38.50 16.78
CA TYR A 340 -7.71 -37.04 16.87
C TYR A 340 -7.80 -36.34 15.50
N TRP A 341 -8.80 -36.70 14.70
CA TRP A 341 -8.91 -36.20 13.32
C TRP A 341 -9.20 -34.68 13.27
N LYS A 342 -9.85 -34.12 14.30
CA LYS A 342 -10.19 -32.70 14.38
C LYS A 342 -8.93 -31.86 14.55
N GLU A 343 -8.07 -32.28 15.47
CA GLU A 343 -6.77 -31.65 15.71
C GLU A 343 -5.86 -31.80 14.49
N ALA A 344 -5.80 -33.00 13.90
CA ALA A 344 -5.05 -33.24 12.67
C ALA A 344 -5.54 -32.37 11.51
N TYR A 345 -6.85 -32.20 11.35
CA TYR A 345 -7.43 -31.33 10.33
C TYR A 345 -7.05 -29.86 10.55
N VAL A 346 -7.16 -29.33 11.77
CA VAL A 346 -6.79 -27.94 12.07
C VAL A 346 -5.31 -27.69 11.78
N LEU A 347 -4.43 -28.61 12.18
CA LEU A 347 -3.00 -28.52 11.87
C LEU A 347 -2.75 -28.60 10.37
N ALA A 348 -3.38 -29.54 9.66
CA ALA A 348 -3.24 -29.65 8.22
C ALA A 348 -3.74 -28.38 7.51
N ALA A 349 -4.87 -27.82 7.94
CA ALA A 349 -5.47 -26.62 7.38
C ALA A 349 -4.62 -25.36 7.58
N PHE A 350 -3.79 -25.32 8.63
CA PHE A 350 -2.80 -24.27 8.79
C PHE A 350 -1.50 -24.57 8.01
N PHE A 351 -0.87 -25.71 8.27
CA PHE A 351 0.48 -26.00 7.80
C PHE A 351 0.55 -26.40 6.32
N VAL A 352 -0.41 -27.18 5.80
CA VAL A 352 -0.32 -27.71 4.42
C VAL A 352 -0.45 -26.59 3.37
N PRO A 353 -1.49 -25.72 3.38
CA PRO A 353 -1.55 -24.61 2.44
C PRO A 353 -0.36 -23.66 2.57
N THR A 354 0.04 -23.34 3.80
CA THR A 354 1.20 -22.46 4.06
C THR A 354 2.49 -23.05 3.49
N ALA A 355 2.77 -24.32 3.74
CA ALA A 355 3.96 -24.99 3.21
C ALA A 355 3.94 -25.08 1.69
N ILE A 356 2.80 -25.41 1.08
CA ILE A 356 2.66 -25.46 -0.38
C ILE A 356 2.93 -24.08 -0.99
N VAL A 357 2.31 -23.02 -0.48
CA VAL A 357 2.53 -21.66 -0.97
C VAL A 357 3.98 -21.24 -0.79
N PHE A 358 4.61 -21.56 0.34
CA PHE A 358 6.03 -21.28 0.60
C PHE A 358 6.94 -21.96 -0.44
N ILE A 359 6.70 -23.25 -0.70
CA ILE A 359 7.47 -24.07 -1.64
C ILE A 359 7.28 -23.58 -3.07
N LEU A 360 6.05 -23.33 -3.51
CA LEU A 360 5.76 -22.81 -4.84
C LEU A 360 6.39 -21.44 -5.05
N SER A 361 6.38 -20.60 -4.01
CA SER A 361 7.00 -19.27 -4.03
C SER A 361 8.51 -19.28 -4.18
N GLN A 362 9.18 -20.43 -4.02
CA GLN A 362 10.61 -20.55 -4.27
C GLN A 362 10.96 -20.44 -5.77
N LYS A 363 10.03 -20.82 -6.65
CA LYS A 363 10.16 -20.75 -8.11
C LYS A 363 9.37 -19.60 -8.71
N SER A 364 8.13 -19.43 -8.26
CA SER A 364 7.21 -18.39 -8.72
C SER A 364 6.68 -17.66 -7.49
N PRO A 365 7.34 -16.58 -7.02
CA PRO A 365 6.99 -15.89 -5.79
C PRO A 365 5.51 -15.46 -5.76
N ILE A 366 4.77 -16.00 -4.80
CA ILE A 366 3.36 -15.69 -4.53
C ILE A 366 3.09 -15.52 -3.02
N TRP A 367 4.15 -15.43 -2.21
CA TRP A 367 4.03 -15.33 -0.76
C TRP A 367 3.66 -13.91 -0.35
N VAL A 368 2.40 -13.74 0.02
CA VAL A 368 1.87 -12.50 0.58
C VAL A 368 0.94 -12.87 1.74
N PRO A 369 1.21 -12.40 2.97
CA PRO A 369 0.42 -12.75 4.16
C PRO A 369 -1.09 -12.56 3.99
N ARG A 370 -1.53 -11.50 3.32
CA ARG A 370 -2.96 -11.25 3.02
C ARG A 370 -3.63 -12.33 2.16
N TYR A 371 -2.89 -12.96 1.24
CA TYR A 371 -3.43 -14.06 0.44
C TYR A 371 -3.55 -15.36 1.26
N LEU A 372 -2.73 -15.50 2.30
CA LEU A 372 -2.78 -16.62 3.25
C LEU A 372 -3.88 -16.46 4.31
N ILE A 373 -4.76 -15.45 4.23
CA ILE A 373 -5.89 -15.30 5.15
C ILE A 373 -6.80 -16.54 5.19
N ILE A 374 -6.77 -17.40 4.17
CA ILE A 374 -7.44 -18.71 4.17
C ILE A 374 -6.97 -19.63 5.32
N VAL A 375 -5.73 -19.49 5.81
CA VAL A 375 -5.21 -20.30 6.93
C VAL A 375 -5.37 -19.62 8.29
N PHE A 376 -5.67 -18.32 8.31
CA PHE A 376 -5.79 -17.51 9.53
C PHE A 376 -6.83 -18.04 10.53
N PRO A 377 -8.04 -18.48 10.14
CA PRO A 377 -9.00 -19.06 11.08
C PRO A 377 -8.44 -20.28 11.84
N PHE A 378 -7.58 -21.07 11.20
CA PHE A 378 -6.98 -22.26 11.81
C PHE A 378 -5.85 -21.90 12.77
N PHE A 379 -5.08 -20.84 12.48
CA PHE A 379 -4.16 -20.24 13.43
C PHE A 379 -4.89 -19.82 14.72
N ILE A 380 -5.99 -19.09 14.58
CA ILE A 380 -6.83 -18.67 15.71
C ILE A 380 -7.37 -19.88 16.49
N LEU A 381 -7.82 -20.93 15.81
CA LEU A 381 -8.29 -22.15 16.46
C LEU A 381 -7.20 -22.92 17.21
N ILE A 382 -5.95 -22.92 16.72
CA ILE A 382 -4.81 -23.52 17.44
C ILE A 382 -4.64 -22.83 18.79
N ILE A 383 -4.58 -21.49 18.79
CA ILE A 383 -4.44 -20.70 20.03
C ILE A 383 -5.65 -20.88 20.94
N ALA A 384 -6.87 -20.79 20.39
CA ALA A 384 -8.10 -20.91 21.16
C ALA A 384 -8.20 -22.28 21.84
N LYS A 385 -7.86 -23.36 21.11
CA LYS A 385 -7.86 -24.72 21.65
C LYS A 385 -6.75 -24.91 22.68
N ALA A 386 -5.54 -24.39 22.44
CA ALA A 386 -4.44 -24.40 23.40
C ALA A 386 -4.82 -23.74 24.73
N LEU A 387 -5.41 -22.54 24.68
CA LEU A 387 -5.89 -21.83 25.88
C LEU A 387 -7.00 -22.61 26.58
N SER A 388 -7.93 -23.22 25.84
CA SER A 388 -9.02 -24.00 26.43
C SER A 388 -8.55 -25.24 27.22
N ASN A 389 -7.33 -25.73 26.95
CA ASN A 389 -6.73 -26.86 27.66
C ASN A 389 -6.14 -26.46 29.02
N LEU A 390 -6.03 -25.17 29.33
CA LEU A 390 -5.50 -24.70 30.60
C LEU A 390 -6.45 -25.05 31.75
N ARG A 391 -5.89 -25.69 32.80
CA ARG A 391 -6.64 -26.11 34.00
C ARG A 391 -7.34 -24.94 34.69
N TYR A 392 -6.67 -23.80 34.79
CA TYR A 392 -7.19 -22.62 35.49
C TYR A 392 -7.74 -21.61 34.50
N LYS A 393 -9.06 -21.36 34.57
CA LYS A 393 -9.78 -20.43 33.68
C LYS A 393 -9.25 -19.00 33.72
N ALA A 394 -8.59 -18.59 34.82
CA ALA A 394 -7.94 -17.29 34.91
C ALA A 394 -6.85 -17.10 33.83
N PHE A 395 -6.07 -18.14 33.51
CA PHE A 395 -5.05 -18.04 32.48
C PHE A 395 -5.63 -17.96 31.07
N ILE A 396 -6.84 -18.48 30.84
CA ILE A 396 -7.57 -18.26 29.58
C ILE A 396 -7.86 -16.76 29.43
N PHE A 397 -8.40 -16.14 30.48
CA PHE A 397 -8.69 -14.71 30.47
C PHE A 397 -7.42 -13.87 30.29
N ILE A 398 -6.34 -14.19 31.00
CA ILE A 398 -5.05 -13.51 30.86
C ILE A 398 -4.51 -13.66 29.43
N GLY A 399 -4.58 -14.86 28.84
CA GLY A 399 -4.12 -15.09 27.47
C GLY A 399 -4.92 -14.29 26.44
N VAL A 400 -6.25 -14.26 26.56
CA VAL A 400 -7.11 -13.45 25.69
C VAL A 400 -6.88 -11.95 25.90
N ALA A 401 -6.74 -11.50 27.15
CA ALA A 401 -6.49 -10.10 27.47
C ALA A 401 -5.12 -9.63 26.99
N PHE A 402 -4.09 -10.49 27.09
CA PHE A 402 -2.76 -10.22 26.55
C PHE A 402 -2.80 -10.09 25.03
N PHE A 403 -3.44 -11.04 24.34
CA PHE A 403 -3.63 -10.97 22.89
C PHE A 403 -4.39 -9.71 22.47
N ALA A 404 -5.47 -9.38 23.18
CA ALA A 404 -6.25 -8.18 22.93
C ALA A 404 -5.41 -6.91 23.15
N TYR A 405 -4.62 -6.85 24.22
CA TYR A 405 -3.75 -5.71 24.51
C TYR A 405 -2.72 -5.46 23.41
N THR A 406 -2.00 -6.50 22.97
CA THR A 406 -0.97 -6.34 21.92
C THR A 406 -1.59 -5.91 20.60
N ASN A 407 -2.73 -6.51 20.22
CA ASN A 407 -3.37 -6.18 18.95
C ASN A 407 -4.11 -4.83 18.98
N LEU A 408 -4.73 -4.45 20.10
CA LEU A 408 -5.34 -3.11 20.24
C LEU A 408 -4.29 -2.00 20.18
N HIS A 409 -3.07 -2.25 20.68
CA HIS A 409 -1.97 -1.32 20.52
C HIS A 409 -1.59 -1.12 19.04
N LEU A 410 -1.51 -2.21 18.27
CA LEU A 410 -1.25 -2.14 16.82
C LEU A 410 -2.39 -1.46 16.06
N ILE A 411 -3.64 -1.71 16.47
CA ILE A 411 -4.81 -1.05 15.88
C ILE A 411 -4.78 0.46 16.18
N ASP A 412 -4.42 0.87 17.41
CA ASP A 412 -4.23 2.28 17.75
C ASP A 412 -3.13 2.91 16.89
N GLN A 413 -1.98 2.23 16.71
CA GLN A 413 -0.92 2.69 15.81
C GLN A 413 -1.42 2.84 14.37
N MET A 414 -2.13 1.84 13.85
CA MET A 414 -2.77 1.88 12.53
C MET A 414 -3.71 3.08 12.38
N TYR A 415 -4.40 3.49 13.45
CA TYR A 415 -5.26 4.68 13.41
C TYR A 415 -4.52 5.99 13.61
N GLN A 416 -3.35 6.02 14.24
CA GLN A 416 -2.58 7.26 14.38
C GLN A 416 -1.77 7.57 13.12
N GLU A 417 -1.24 6.53 12.47
CA GLU A 417 -0.36 6.67 11.31
C GLU A 417 -1.15 6.67 10.00
N GLN A 418 -0.71 7.46 9.03
CA GLN A 418 -1.18 7.36 7.66
C GLN A 418 -0.28 6.38 6.94
N THR A 419 -0.80 5.19 6.67
CA THR A 419 -0.05 4.06 6.13
C THR A 419 -0.24 3.91 4.62
N LYS A 420 -1.39 4.37 4.10
CA LYS A 420 -1.74 4.30 2.68
C LYS A 420 -1.46 5.61 1.96
N GLU A 421 -1.37 5.53 0.63
CA GLU A 421 -1.15 6.68 -0.23
C GLU A 421 -2.22 7.77 -0.02
N ASP A 422 -1.79 9.01 0.26
CA ASP A 422 -2.70 10.13 0.50
C ASP A 422 -3.11 10.85 -0.80
N TRP A 423 -3.86 10.15 -1.64
CA TRP A 423 -4.36 10.70 -2.90
C TRP A 423 -5.27 11.90 -2.71
N ARG A 424 -6.05 11.93 -1.63
CA ARG A 424 -7.01 13.00 -1.37
C ARG A 424 -6.28 14.32 -1.14
N SER A 425 -5.30 14.35 -0.24
CA SER A 425 -4.52 15.56 0.04
C SER A 425 -3.62 15.95 -1.13
N ALA A 426 -3.00 14.96 -1.78
CA ALA A 426 -2.15 15.19 -2.95
C ALA A 426 -2.91 15.88 -4.08
N ILE A 427 -4.14 15.44 -4.37
CA ILE A 427 -4.95 16.03 -5.43
C ILE A 427 -5.57 17.36 -5.01
N ALA A 428 -5.96 17.52 -3.76
CA ALA A 428 -6.39 18.82 -3.23
C ALA A 428 -5.29 19.87 -3.39
N PHE A 429 -4.02 19.49 -3.14
CA PHE A 429 -2.86 20.37 -3.39
C PHE A 429 -2.74 20.74 -4.86
N VAL A 430 -2.78 19.76 -5.79
CA VAL A 430 -2.70 20.04 -7.24
C VAL A 430 -3.84 20.95 -7.69
N ALA A 431 -5.06 20.73 -7.18
CA ALA A 431 -6.23 21.51 -7.52
C ALA A 431 -6.20 22.95 -6.99
N SER A 432 -5.63 23.17 -5.79
CA SER A 432 -5.67 24.47 -5.12
C SER A 432 -4.97 25.61 -5.89
N ASP A 433 -3.98 25.27 -6.71
CA ASP A 433 -3.21 26.21 -7.53
C ASP A 433 -3.18 25.73 -9.00
N HIS A 434 -4.27 25.14 -9.49
CA HIS A 434 -4.40 24.78 -10.91
C HIS A 434 -4.94 25.95 -11.73
N GLN A 435 -4.20 26.36 -12.76
CA GLN A 435 -4.63 27.37 -13.73
C GLN A 435 -4.86 26.77 -15.11
N GLN A 436 -5.69 27.44 -15.92
CA GLN A 436 -5.92 27.04 -17.30
C GLN A 436 -4.62 27.13 -18.10
N GLY A 437 -4.17 25.98 -18.61
CA GLY A 437 -2.90 25.86 -19.33
C GLY A 437 -1.82 25.09 -18.55
N ASP A 438 -1.99 24.88 -17.25
CA ASP A 438 -1.11 24.01 -16.46
C ASP A 438 -1.20 22.55 -16.94
N LEU A 439 -0.08 21.84 -16.89
CA LEU A 439 0.01 20.42 -17.21
C LEU A 439 0.32 19.63 -15.94
N THR A 440 -0.49 18.63 -15.60
CA THR A 440 -0.12 17.65 -14.56
C THR A 440 0.16 16.30 -15.23
N ILE A 441 1.40 15.84 -15.12
CA ILE A 441 1.92 14.60 -15.65
C ILE A 441 1.85 13.53 -14.56
N ARG A 442 1.26 12.38 -14.92
CA ARG A 442 1.19 11.18 -14.08
C ARG A 442 2.40 10.29 -14.34
N TYR A 443 3.17 9.92 -13.32
CA TYR A 443 4.32 9.04 -13.50
C TYR A 443 4.16 7.72 -12.75
N SER A 444 4.15 6.60 -13.49
CA SER A 444 4.05 5.24 -12.95
C SER A 444 2.75 4.95 -12.17
N LEU A 445 1.60 5.41 -12.67
CA LEU A 445 0.31 5.34 -11.97
C LEU A 445 -0.81 4.80 -12.86
N PRO A 446 -1.68 3.92 -12.33
CA PRO A 446 -2.95 3.64 -12.98
C PRO A 446 -3.87 4.87 -12.96
N ASP A 447 -4.52 5.13 -14.10
CA ASP A 447 -5.23 6.37 -14.44
C ASP A 447 -6.33 6.83 -13.46
N TYR A 448 -6.84 5.93 -12.64
CA TYR A 448 -8.17 6.04 -12.06
C TYR A 448 -8.26 6.64 -10.64
N LEU A 449 -7.14 6.78 -9.93
CA LEU A 449 -7.11 7.36 -8.58
C LEU A 449 -7.17 8.88 -8.64
N LEU A 450 -6.38 9.44 -9.55
CA LEU A 450 -6.33 10.88 -9.81
C LEU A 450 -7.69 11.40 -10.27
N ASP A 451 -8.33 10.72 -11.23
CA ASP A 451 -9.66 11.11 -11.74
C ASP A 451 -10.76 11.05 -10.68
N TYR A 452 -10.62 10.17 -9.68
CA TYR A 452 -11.64 10.03 -8.63
C TYR A 452 -11.60 11.16 -7.60
N TYR A 453 -10.40 11.65 -7.24
CA TYR A 453 -10.23 12.76 -6.30
C TYR A 453 -10.16 14.13 -6.99
N ALA A 454 -10.05 14.16 -8.32
CA ALA A 454 -10.00 15.38 -9.11
C ALA A 454 -11.30 16.18 -8.99
N PRO A 455 -11.24 17.48 -8.66
CA PRO A 455 -12.38 18.37 -8.84
C PRO A 455 -12.71 18.55 -10.33
N SER A 456 -13.98 18.81 -10.63
CA SER A 456 -14.46 19.12 -11.97
C SER A 456 -13.63 20.25 -12.61
N GLY A 457 -12.93 19.94 -13.71
CA GLY A 457 -12.15 20.92 -14.48
C GLY A 457 -10.63 20.75 -14.41
N VAL A 458 -10.10 20.00 -13.43
CA VAL A 458 -8.67 19.65 -13.41
C VAL A 458 -8.44 18.44 -14.33
N LYS A 459 -7.84 18.67 -15.50
CA LYS A 459 -7.45 17.60 -16.41
C LYS A 459 -6.03 17.17 -16.13
N PHE A 460 -5.82 15.87 -16.04
CA PHE A 460 -4.51 15.27 -15.92
C PHE A 460 -4.19 14.59 -17.23
N GLU A 461 -2.99 14.83 -17.75
CA GLU A 461 -2.54 14.17 -18.97
C GLU A 461 -1.82 12.88 -18.61
N ASN A 462 -2.12 11.82 -19.36
CA ASN A 462 -1.46 10.55 -19.18
C ASN A 462 0.01 10.68 -19.59
N GLY A 463 0.85 10.83 -18.58
CA GLY A 463 2.29 10.80 -18.68
C GLY A 463 2.85 9.39 -18.74
N TYR A 464 2.12 8.42 -19.30
CA TYR A 464 2.56 7.03 -19.49
C TYR A 464 3.73 6.98 -20.50
N LEU A 465 4.86 7.53 -20.07
CA LEU A 465 6.17 7.07 -20.46
C LEU A 465 6.32 5.78 -19.67
N ASN A 466 6.06 4.64 -20.32
CA ASN A 466 6.54 3.36 -19.81
C ASN A 466 7.94 3.57 -19.22
N PRO A 467 8.30 2.96 -18.06
CA PRO A 467 9.67 3.00 -17.58
C PRO A 467 10.53 2.66 -18.79
N ILE A 468 11.33 3.65 -19.15
CA ILE A 468 11.90 3.80 -20.48
C ILE A 468 12.33 2.45 -21.01
N VAL A 469 11.64 1.97 -22.05
CA VAL A 469 12.04 0.72 -22.70
C VAL A 469 13.48 0.97 -23.15
N PRO A 470 14.48 0.23 -22.65
CA PRO A 470 15.88 0.47 -22.99
C PRO A 470 16.02 0.53 -24.52
N GLY A 471 16.53 1.64 -25.05
CA GLY A 471 16.63 1.90 -26.49
C GLY A 471 15.48 2.69 -27.14
N LYS A 472 14.45 3.11 -26.41
CA LYS A 472 13.37 4.02 -26.90
C LYS A 472 13.35 5.40 -26.22
N GLU A 473 14.43 5.77 -25.53
CA GLU A 473 14.58 7.01 -24.76
C GLU A 473 14.22 8.27 -25.57
N ASN A 474 14.58 8.29 -26.86
CA ASN A 474 14.33 9.40 -27.76
C ASN A 474 12.84 9.61 -28.11
N GLU A 475 12.01 8.56 -28.13
CA GLU A 475 10.57 8.69 -28.39
C GLU A 475 9.87 9.31 -27.17
N SER A 476 10.22 8.84 -25.96
CA SER A 476 9.72 9.38 -24.70
C SER A 476 10.04 10.87 -24.53
N LEU A 477 11.26 11.27 -24.89
CA LEU A 477 11.69 12.67 -24.86
C LEU A 477 10.94 13.55 -25.87
N LYS A 478 10.62 13.02 -27.07
CA LYS A 478 9.82 13.75 -28.08
C LYS A 478 8.40 13.97 -27.60
N THR A 479 7.75 12.95 -27.05
CA THR A 479 6.40 13.06 -26.47
C THR A 479 6.37 14.06 -25.31
N LEU A 480 7.39 14.04 -24.46
CA LEU A 480 7.49 15.00 -23.37
C LEU A 480 7.62 16.43 -23.87
N LYS A 481 8.51 16.66 -24.85
CA LYS A 481 8.68 18.00 -25.45
C LYS A 481 7.37 18.49 -26.04
N TRP A 482 6.62 17.63 -26.71
CA TRP A 482 5.29 17.96 -27.25
C TRP A 482 4.27 18.27 -26.15
N LEU A 483 4.16 17.45 -25.10
CA LEU A 483 3.22 17.65 -23.99
C LEU A 483 3.49 18.96 -23.23
N THR A 484 4.78 19.23 -22.99
CA THR A 484 5.23 20.38 -22.22
C THR A 484 5.34 21.66 -23.05
N ASP A 485 5.16 21.60 -24.38
CA ASP A 485 5.28 22.77 -25.23
C ASP A 485 4.16 23.79 -24.97
N GLY A 486 4.50 25.07 -24.96
CA GLY A 486 3.57 26.15 -24.59
C GLY A 486 3.06 26.14 -23.15
N ARG A 487 3.48 25.19 -22.30
CA ARG A 487 3.05 25.10 -20.90
C ARG A 487 3.87 26.02 -20.01
N ALA A 488 3.19 26.86 -19.22
CA ALA A 488 3.81 27.74 -18.23
C ALA A 488 4.18 26.99 -16.95
N LYS A 489 3.35 26.02 -16.53
CA LYS A 489 3.56 25.20 -15.34
C LYS A 489 3.34 23.73 -15.67
N VAL A 490 4.25 22.88 -15.19
CA VAL A 490 4.19 21.43 -15.32
C VAL A 490 4.35 20.82 -13.93
N ARG A 491 3.41 20.01 -13.48
CA ARG A 491 3.54 19.20 -12.25
C ARG A 491 3.79 17.76 -12.64
N VAL A 492 4.61 17.06 -11.87
CA VAL A 492 4.77 15.61 -12.01
C VAL A 492 4.47 14.94 -10.69
N VAL A 493 3.56 13.97 -10.73
CA VAL A 493 3.08 13.21 -9.57
C VAL A 493 3.64 11.79 -9.65
N TYR A 494 4.30 11.35 -8.57
CA TYR A 494 4.96 10.05 -8.45
C TYR A 494 4.42 9.30 -7.22
N THR A 495 4.38 7.96 -7.27
CA THR A 495 4.29 7.12 -6.07
C THR A 495 5.61 6.41 -5.79
N TYR A 496 5.88 6.17 -4.51
CA TYR A 496 7.03 5.40 -4.05
C TYR A 496 6.63 4.53 -2.87
N TYR A 497 7.16 3.31 -2.81
CA TYR A 497 6.81 2.32 -1.79
C TYR A 497 7.90 2.14 -0.72
N ASN A 498 9.16 2.53 -1.00
CA ASN A 498 10.27 2.40 -0.06
C ASN A 498 11.00 3.74 0.16
N ASP A 499 11.29 4.05 1.43
CA ASP A 499 12.00 5.27 1.80
C ASP A 499 13.52 5.19 1.51
N SER A 500 14.02 6.29 0.96
CA SER A 500 15.42 6.62 0.59
C SER A 500 15.99 6.04 -0.72
N GLU A 501 15.83 4.74 -1.01
CA GLU A 501 16.50 4.13 -2.18
C GLU A 501 15.78 4.41 -3.50
N ASP A 502 14.44 4.38 -3.50
CA ASP A 502 13.62 4.68 -4.68
C ASP A 502 13.64 6.16 -5.03
N LEU A 503 13.62 7.06 -4.03
CA LEU A 503 13.68 8.50 -4.25
C LEU A 503 14.99 8.95 -4.90
N ASN A 504 16.13 8.33 -4.53
CA ASN A 504 17.42 8.58 -5.16
C ASN A 504 17.51 7.97 -6.57
N LYS A 505 16.93 6.79 -6.79
CA LYS A 505 16.84 6.17 -8.14
C LYS A 505 15.97 6.99 -9.08
N ILE A 506 14.84 7.50 -8.61
CA ILE A 506 13.95 8.40 -9.35
C ILE A 506 14.69 9.70 -9.68
N ALA A 507 15.31 10.36 -8.69
CA ALA A 507 15.97 11.64 -8.88
C ALA A 507 17.22 11.61 -9.79
N VAL A 508 18.00 10.53 -9.81
CA VAL A 508 19.31 10.48 -10.48
C VAL A 508 19.27 9.79 -11.85
N ALA A 509 18.34 8.85 -12.07
CA ALA A 509 18.33 8.03 -13.28
C ALA A 509 17.28 8.42 -14.31
N ASP A 510 16.26 9.22 -13.97
CA ASP A 510 15.11 9.42 -14.85
C ASP A 510 15.36 10.50 -15.95
N PRO A 511 15.38 10.13 -17.24
CA PRO A 511 15.46 11.06 -18.37
C PRO A 511 14.29 12.05 -18.45
N LEU A 512 13.11 11.73 -17.89
CA LEU A 512 11.98 12.65 -17.76
C LEU A 512 12.38 13.85 -16.90
N LEU A 513 12.80 13.57 -15.66
CA LEU A 513 13.23 14.58 -14.70
C LEU A 513 14.40 15.39 -15.25
N ARG A 514 15.39 14.72 -15.84
CA ARG A 514 16.53 15.40 -16.48
C ARG A 514 16.13 16.28 -17.67
N SER A 515 15.06 15.95 -18.39
CA SER A 515 14.55 16.79 -19.48
C SER A 515 13.75 17.97 -18.95
N LEU A 516 12.96 17.77 -17.89
CA LEU A 516 12.25 18.86 -17.22
C LEU A 516 13.24 19.82 -16.58
N ASP A 517 14.24 19.33 -15.84
CA ASP A 517 15.30 20.14 -15.23
C ASP A 517 16.14 20.91 -16.27
N LYS A 518 16.16 20.48 -17.54
CA LYS A 518 16.83 21.21 -18.64
C LYS A 518 16.00 22.35 -19.22
N ASN A 519 14.67 22.25 -19.17
CA ASN A 519 13.75 23.14 -19.89
C ASN A 519 12.85 23.96 -18.96
N PHE A 520 12.76 23.57 -17.68
CA PHE A 520 11.90 24.14 -16.65
C PHE A 520 12.65 24.22 -15.32
N ASN A 521 12.21 25.12 -14.44
CA ASN A 521 12.71 25.20 -13.07
C ASN A 521 11.79 24.46 -12.12
N ARG A 522 12.37 23.56 -11.32
CA ARG A 522 11.66 22.97 -10.19
C ARG A 522 11.49 24.02 -9.09
N THR A 523 10.26 24.46 -8.85
CA THR A 523 9.94 25.52 -7.87
C THR A 523 9.50 24.96 -6.53
N SER A 524 8.93 23.75 -6.49
CA SER A 524 8.55 23.08 -5.25
C SER A 524 8.58 21.57 -5.39
N ARG A 525 8.77 20.92 -4.24
CA ARG A 525 8.63 19.47 -4.05
C ARG A 525 7.78 19.26 -2.80
N MET A 526 6.60 18.69 -2.97
CA MET A 526 5.69 18.35 -1.88
C MET A 526 5.61 16.84 -1.71
N THR A 527 5.63 16.40 -0.46
CA THR A 527 5.53 14.99 -0.10
C THR A 527 4.23 14.76 0.65
N PHE A 528 3.50 13.75 0.21
CA PHE A 528 2.39 13.14 0.92
C PHE A 528 2.78 11.67 1.17
N THR A 529 2.07 10.98 2.06
CA THR A 529 2.35 9.55 2.32
C THR A 529 2.42 8.79 1.00
N HIS A 530 3.59 8.22 0.69
CA HIS A 530 3.90 7.47 -0.54
C HIS A 530 3.66 8.21 -1.87
N ILE A 531 3.45 9.54 -1.86
CA ILE A 531 3.26 10.36 -3.06
C ILE A 531 4.21 11.56 -3.05
N LEU A 532 4.85 11.83 -4.17
CA LEU A 532 5.70 13.00 -4.37
C LEU A 532 5.16 13.85 -5.52
N ILE A 533 5.14 15.18 -5.34
CA ILE A 533 4.75 16.12 -6.38
C ILE A 533 5.86 17.13 -6.60
N ASP A 534 6.46 17.10 -7.79
CA ASP A 534 7.40 18.13 -8.24
C ASP A 534 6.67 19.13 -9.13
N THR A 535 6.79 20.42 -8.81
CA THR A 535 6.27 21.51 -9.65
C THR A 535 7.39 22.17 -10.41
N TYR A 536 7.18 22.32 -11.72
CA TYR A 536 8.08 22.93 -12.67
C TYR A 536 7.42 24.15 -13.31
N VAL A 537 8.16 25.25 -13.45
CA VAL A 537 7.70 26.46 -14.12
C VAL A 537 8.64 26.77 -15.28
N ARG A 538 8.06 27.10 -16.43
CA ARG A 538 8.82 27.47 -17.62
C ARG A 538 9.53 28.79 -17.33
N PRO A 539 10.84 28.89 -17.58
CA PRO A 539 11.54 30.15 -17.40
C PRO A 539 10.95 31.20 -18.35
N LEU A 540 10.71 32.40 -17.84
CA LEU A 540 10.17 33.51 -18.62
C LEU A 540 11.28 34.05 -19.53
N VAL A 541 11.06 34.14 -20.85
CA VAL A 541 12.00 34.84 -21.72
C VAL A 541 11.82 36.34 -21.47
N ILE A 542 12.81 36.98 -20.87
CA ILE A 542 12.73 38.40 -20.50
C ILE A 542 13.60 39.31 -21.36
N GLY A 543 14.31 38.76 -22.34
CA GLY A 543 15.11 39.53 -23.28
C GLY A 543 15.82 38.66 -24.32
N ASN A 544 16.50 39.32 -25.26
CA ASN A 544 17.37 38.69 -26.25
C ASN A 544 18.75 39.36 -26.22
N ILE A 545 19.80 38.56 -26.21
CA ILE A 545 21.20 38.97 -26.34
C ILE A 545 21.46 39.25 -27.81
N THR A 546 22.05 40.39 -28.15
CA THR A 546 22.51 40.66 -29.51
C THR A 546 24.03 40.71 -29.52
N ILE A 547 24.67 39.67 -30.05
CA ILE A 547 26.12 39.65 -30.24
C ILE A 547 26.42 40.37 -31.57
N SER A 548 27.29 41.37 -31.57
CA SER A 548 27.79 41.98 -32.81
C SER A 548 29.24 41.54 -33.05
N SER A 549 29.42 40.49 -33.84
CA SER A 549 30.68 40.16 -34.53
C SER A 549 30.42 40.17 -36.05
N GLU A 550 31.30 39.61 -36.88
CA GLU A 550 31.00 39.38 -38.31
C GLU A 550 29.68 38.57 -38.54
N ARG A 551 29.12 37.94 -37.48
CA ARG A 551 27.78 37.35 -37.47
C ARG A 551 26.97 37.82 -36.26
N SER A 552 25.76 38.33 -36.50
CA SER A 552 24.82 38.67 -35.43
C SER A 552 24.07 37.44 -34.93
N TYR A 553 24.12 37.17 -33.63
CA TYR A 553 23.35 36.11 -32.98
C TYR A 553 22.37 36.70 -31.96
N SER A 554 21.12 36.23 -31.99
CA SER A 554 20.11 36.53 -30.98
C SER A 554 19.95 35.35 -30.03
N ILE A 555 20.27 35.52 -28.74
CA ILE A 555 20.20 34.43 -27.75
C ILE A 555 19.19 34.81 -26.66
N PRO A 556 18.13 34.03 -26.43
CA PRO A 556 17.12 34.37 -25.43
C PRO A 556 17.70 34.34 -24.00
N VAL A 557 17.30 35.31 -23.19
CA VAL A 557 17.60 35.38 -21.75
C VAL A 557 16.38 34.96 -20.96
N TYR A 558 16.59 34.05 -20.02
CA TYR A 558 15.55 33.34 -19.30
C TYR A 558 15.56 33.74 -17.82
N ASP A 559 14.40 34.03 -17.22
CA ASP A 559 14.21 34.20 -15.77
C ASP A 559 14.05 32.85 -15.07
N PHE A 560 14.94 32.57 -14.11
CA PHE A 560 14.96 31.39 -13.28
C PHE A 560 14.59 31.77 -11.84
N THR A 561 13.29 31.82 -11.54
CA THR A 561 12.73 32.24 -10.24
C THR A 561 12.88 31.21 -9.09
N GLY A 562 13.70 30.18 -9.25
CA GLY A 562 13.64 28.96 -8.43
C GLY A 562 14.62 28.84 -7.26
N LYS A 563 15.66 29.69 -7.15
CA LYS A 563 16.61 29.67 -6.03
C LYS A 563 17.07 31.10 -5.71
N VAL A 564 16.45 31.68 -4.68
CA VAL A 564 16.77 33.00 -4.09
C VAL A 564 16.96 34.10 -5.16
N GLY A 565 15.83 34.69 -5.58
CA GLY A 565 15.80 35.79 -6.55
C GLY A 565 15.75 35.31 -8.01
N PRO A 566 15.28 36.16 -8.95
CA PRO A 566 15.39 35.88 -10.37
C PRO A 566 16.86 35.72 -10.74
N THR A 567 17.21 34.55 -11.28
CA THR A 567 18.51 34.28 -11.89
C THR A 567 18.35 34.32 -13.40
N PHE A 568 19.25 34.93 -14.16
CA PHE A 568 19.12 35.00 -15.63
C PHE A 568 20.23 34.27 -16.39
N GLU A 569 19.93 33.25 -17.21
CA GLU A 569 20.95 32.46 -17.97
C GLU A 569 20.98 32.79 -19.47
N GLY A 570 22.19 32.90 -20.03
CA GLY A 570 22.46 32.89 -21.48
C GLY A 570 23.68 32.04 -21.83
N LYS A 571 23.61 31.29 -22.95
CA LYS A 571 24.71 30.44 -23.48
C LYS A 571 25.32 31.05 -24.73
N LEU A 572 26.65 31.10 -24.81
CA LEU A 572 27.33 31.88 -25.84
C LEU A 572 28.20 31.04 -26.78
N PRO A 573 28.24 31.36 -28.09
CA PRO A 573 29.21 30.78 -29.02
C PRO A 573 30.59 31.48 -28.95
N PHE A 574 31.60 30.75 -29.43
CA PHE A 574 33.03 31.06 -29.57
C PHE A 574 33.40 32.53 -29.85
N TYR A 575 34.46 33.05 -29.18
CA TYR A 575 34.94 34.44 -29.30
C TYR A 575 36.43 34.54 -29.60
N GLY A 576 36.80 35.53 -30.41
CA GLY A 576 38.18 35.95 -30.69
C GLY A 576 38.48 37.40 -30.27
N LYS A 577 39.72 37.84 -30.46
CA LYS A 577 40.20 39.19 -30.15
C LYS A 577 39.46 40.26 -30.96
N GLY A 578 38.93 41.29 -30.29
CA GLY A 578 38.21 42.41 -30.91
C GLY A 578 36.68 42.25 -30.99
N ASP A 579 36.14 41.10 -30.59
CA ASP A 579 34.69 40.90 -30.50
C ASP A 579 34.10 41.64 -29.27
N VAL A 580 32.97 42.32 -29.48
CA VAL A 580 32.21 43.00 -28.43
C VAL A 580 30.85 42.31 -28.27
N ALA A 581 30.66 41.66 -27.13
CA ALA A 581 29.36 41.08 -26.78
C ALA A 581 28.52 42.12 -26.04
N ARG A 582 27.26 42.33 -26.45
CA ARG A 582 26.33 43.24 -25.78
C ARG A 582 25.10 42.49 -25.28
N TYR A 583 24.77 42.69 -24.00
CA TYR A 583 23.60 42.17 -23.33
C TYR A 583 22.78 43.36 -22.88
N SER A 584 21.47 43.29 -23.04
CA SER A 584 20.56 44.25 -22.44
C SER A 584 19.34 43.50 -21.95
N LEU A 585 18.97 43.75 -20.70
CA LEU A 585 17.97 43.00 -19.98
C LEU A 585 17.12 43.96 -19.17
N LYS A 586 15.79 43.83 -19.26
CA LYS A 586 14.91 44.52 -18.33
C LYS A 586 14.83 43.70 -17.05
N VAL A 587 15.27 44.25 -15.94
CA VAL A 587 15.26 43.60 -14.62
C VAL A 587 14.67 44.55 -13.59
N PRO A 588 14.05 44.06 -12.52
CA PRO A 588 13.61 44.91 -11.42
C PRO A 588 14.77 45.72 -10.81
N ASP A 589 14.44 46.79 -10.10
CA ASP A 589 15.43 47.53 -9.34
C ASP A 589 15.87 46.70 -8.11
N GLY A 590 17.16 46.70 -7.79
CA GLY A 590 17.73 45.99 -6.65
C GLY A 590 19.20 45.65 -6.80
N ASP A 591 19.74 44.99 -5.76
CA ASP A 591 21.10 44.44 -5.78
C ASP A 591 21.13 43.07 -6.46
N TYR A 592 22.17 42.84 -7.25
CA TYR A 592 22.40 41.64 -8.03
C TYR A 592 23.86 41.16 -7.89
N ILE A 593 24.08 39.87 -8.11
CA ILE A 593 25.37 39.28 -8.42
C ILE A 593 25.35 38.86 -9.88
N LEU A 594 26.21 39.48 -10.68
CA LEU A 594 26.53 39.01 -12.02
C LEU A 594 27.59 37.91 -11.90
N ALA A 595 27.22 36.66 -12.19
CA ALA A 595 28.14 35.54 -12.27
C ALA A 595 28.37 35.09 -13.71
N PHE A 596 29.56 34.62 -14.06
CA PHE A 596 29.80 33.99 -15.35
C PHE A 596 30.83 32.88 -15.26
N GLU A 597 30.56 31.79 -15.96
CA GLU A 597 31.41 30.61 -16.04
C GLU A 597 32.28 30.72 -17.28
N MET A 598 33.60 30.87 -17.10
CA MET A 598 34.55 31.00 -18.21
C MET A 598 35.75 30.06 -18.09
N THR A 599 36.36 29.73 -19.23
CA THR A 599 37.66 29.05 -19.32
C THR A 599 38.49 29.64 -20.45
N GLY A 600 39.81 29.61 -20.29
CA GLY A 600 40.78 30.19 -21.21
C GLY A 600 41.70 31.15 -20.47
N THR A 601 42.94 31.28 -20.94
CA THR A 601 43.95 32.18 -20.37
C THR A 601 44.24 33.33 -21.31
N SER A 602 44.49 34.51 -20.73
CA SER A 602 44.91 35.68 -21.49
C SER A 602 46.12 36.31 -20.80
N PRO A 603 47.12 36.80 -21.55
CA PRO A 603 48.31 37.44 -20.98
C PRO A 603 48.00 38.77 -20.28
N ALA A 604 46.80 39.32 -20.44
CA ALA A 604 46.31 40.40 -19.57
C ALA A 604 44.85 40.19 -19.14
N PRO A 605 44.38 40.92 -18.11
CA PRO A 605 43.06 40.70 -17.54
C PRO A 605 41.92 40.93 -18.54
N ILE A 606 40.84 40.16 -18.41
CA ILE A 606 39.59 40.41 -19.15
C ILE A 606 38.89 41.60 -18.51
N VAL A 607 38.44 42.55 -19.32
CA VAL A 607 37.70 43.73 -18.85
C VAL A 607 36.23 43.56 -19.22
N LEU A 608 35.39 43.58 -18.19
CA LEU A 608 33.96 43.47 -18.28
C LEU A 608 33.36 44.88 -18.11
N HIS A 609 32.87 45.47 -19.19
CA HIS A 609 32.25 46.79 -19.23
C HIS A 609 30.74 46.69 -19.00
N TYR A 610 30.26 46.82 -17.77
CA TYR A 610 28.81 46.81 -17.53
C TYR A 610 28.27 48.24 -17.44
N THR A 611 27.06 48.45 -17.92
CA THR A 611 26.39 49.75 -17.90
C THR A 611 25.10 49.64 -17.11
N ILE A 612 24.98 50.51 -16.11
CA ILE A 612 23.82 50.66 -15.24
C ILE A 612 23.43 52.14 -15.28
N ASN A 613 22.16 52.43 -15.60
CA ASN A 613 21.66 53.81 -15.78
C ASN A 613 22.43 54.66 -16.80
N GLY A 614 23.00 54.01 -17.82
CA GLY A 614 23.84 54.70 -18.80
C GLY A 614 25.24 55.06 -18.29
N LYS A 615 25.60 54.70 -17.05
CA LYS A 615 26.97 54.83 -16.53
C LYS A 615 27.71 53.51 -16.71
N GLN A 616 28.82 53.55 -17.44
CA GLN A 616 29.68 52.40 -17.69
C GLN A 616 30.67 52.21 -16.54
N GLU A 617 30.83 50.98 -16.08
CA GLU A 617 31.77 50.56 -15.05
C GLU A 617 32.54 49.31 -15.52
N ASP A 618 33.74 49.12 -14.96
CA ASP A 618 34.68 48.08 -15.39
C ASP A 618 34.91 47.10 -14.24
N ALA A 619 34.72 45.81 -14.50
CA ALA A 619 35.20 44.74 -13.63
C ALA A 619 36.35 43.99 -14.31
N ILE A 620 37.43 43.80 -13.56
CA ILE A 620 38.63 43.11 -14.03
C ILE A 620 38.59 41.65 -13.58
N VAL A 621 38.70 40.73 -14.53
CA VAL A 621 38.66 39.29 -14.27
C VAL A 621 39.97 38.66 -14.70
N THR A 622 40.69 38.05 -13.75
CA THR A 622 41.88 37.25 -14.01
C THR A 622 41.51 35.82 -14.38
N THR A 623 42.08 35.32 -15.47
CA THR A 623 41.70 34.05 -16.11
C THR A 623 42.31 32.80 -15.47
N ALA A 624 41.78 31.61 -15.81
CA ALA A 624 42.31 30.31 -15.43
C ALA A 624 42.16 29.27 -16.56
N ASN A 625 43.04 28.25 -16.58
CA ASN A 625 43.01 27.13 -17.56
C ASN A 625 41.90 26.09 -17.30
N GLU A 626 41.00 26.36 -16.36
CA GLU A 626 39.86 25.51 -16.00
C GLU A 626 38.59 26.37 -15.94
N TRP A 627 37.42 25.73 -16.07
CA TRP A 627 36.15 26.41 -15.87
C TRP A 627 36.08 26.99 -14.47
N LYS A 628 36.02 28.32 -14.38
CA LYS A 628 35.83 29.04 -13.12
C LYS A 628 34.60 29.93 -13.22
N LEU A 629 33.86 29.95 -12.10
CA LEU A 629 32.77 30.90 -11.88
C LEU A 629 33.37 32.18 -11.30
N PHE A 630 33.05 33.31 -11.92
CA PHE A 630 33.41 34.64 -11.43
C PHE A 630 32.14 35.39 -11.08
N THR A 631 32.19 36.20 -10.03
CA THR A 631 31.05 36.96 -9.53
C THR A 631 31.42 38.44 -9.37
N VAL A 632 30.51 39.32 -9.75
CA VAL A 632 30.63 40.77 -9.61
C VAL A 632 29.32 41.28 -9.01
N PRO A 633 29.35 41.99 -7.86
CA PRO A 633 28.16 42.64 -7.33
C PRO A 633 27.77 43.83 -8.22
N VAL A 634 26.48 44.01 -8.45
CA VAL A 634 25.88 44.96 -9.41
C VAL A 634 24.59 45.51 -8.79
N HIS A 635 24.36 46.83 -8.82
CA HIS A 635 23.10 47.43 -8.37
C HIS A 635 22.33 47.98 -9.56
N VAL A 636 21.02 47.73 -9.69
CA VAL A 636 20.19 48.21 -10.81
C VAL A 636 19.03 49.05 -10.29
N ASP A 637 18.79 50.22 -10.88
CA ASP A 637 17.82 51.22 -10.40
C ASP A 637 17.04 51.94 -11.52
N THR A 638 17.27 51.58 -12.78
CA THR A 638 16.49 52.08 -13.95
C THR A 638 15.72 50.98 -14.68
N GLY A 639 15.54 49.83 -14.03
CA GLY A 639 14.84 48.69 -14.59
C GLY A 639 15.54 48.02 -15.79
N THR A 640 16.78 48.42 -16.13
CA THR A 640 17.52 47.93 -17.29
C THR A 640 18.99 47.71 -16.96
N PHE A 641 19.45 46.47 -17.09
CA PHE A 641 20.86 46.08 -16.97
C PHE A 641 21.45 45.86 -18.36
N SER A 642 22.60 46.47 -18.66
CA SER A 642 23.34 46.16 -19.89
C SER A 642 24.76 45.70 -19.58
N LEU A 643 25.17 44.58 -20.15
CA LEU A 643 26.53 44.07 -20.06
C LEU A 643 27.22 44.25 -21.39
N VAL A 644 28.43 44.75 -21.38
CA VAL A 644 29.34 44.72 -22.51
C VAL A 644 30.62 44.06 -22.05
N TYR A 645 31.22 43.19 -22.85
CA TYR A 645 32.57 42.74 -22.52
C TYR A 645 33.38 42.55 -23.78
N GLU A 646 34.69 42.71 -23.60
CA GLU A 646 35.65 42.61 -24.68
C GLU A 646 36.93 41.91 -24.21
N PHE A 647 37.51 41.12 -25.11
CA PHE A 647 38.83 40.53 -24.92
C PHE A 647 39.87 41.44 -25.57
N LYS A 648 40.63 42.18 -24.75
CA LYS A 648 41.65 43.11 -25.24
C LYS A 648 42.91 42.42 -25.77
N ASN A 649 43.18 41.19 -25.36
CA ASN A 649 44.39 40.46 -25.72
C ASN A 649 44.06 39.09 -26.32
N ASP A 650 45.05 38.49 -26.97
CA ASP A 650 44.95 37.14 -27.51
C ASP A 650 44.63 36.15 -26.38
N THR A 651 43.76 35.18 -26.67
CA THR A 651 43.26 34.21 -25.69
C THR A 651 43.71 32.81 -26.07
N TYR A 652 44.18 32.05 -25.09
CA TYR A 652 44.75 30.73 -25.32
C TYR A 652 44.15 29.72 -24.36
N ILE A 653 43.88 28.52 -24.88
CA ILE A 653 43.56 27.37 -24.02
C ILE A 653 44.78 26.48 -23.97
N VAL A 654 45.35 26.34 -22.78
CA VAL A 654 46.53 25.51 -22.56
C VAL A 654 46.12 24.24 -21.84
N LYS A 655 46.41 23.08 -22.44
CA LYS A 655 46.24 21.76 -21.81
C LYS A 655 47.58 21.05 -21.80
N ASN A 656 48.04 20.62 -20.61
CA ASN A 656 49.34 19.96 -20.42
C ASN A 656 50.52 20.75 -20.99
N GLY A 657 50.53 22.08 -20.82
CA GLY A 657 51.63 22.95 -21.28
C GLY A 657 51.67 23.22 -22.79
N LYS A 658 50.69 22.76 -23.57
CA LYS A 658 50.53 23.08 -24.99
C LYS A 658 49.27 23.88 -25.24
N VAL A 659 49.35 24.91 -26.08
CA VAL A 659 48.19 25.63 -26.61
C VAL A 659 47.41 24.67 -27.49
N ILE A 660 46.19 24.33 -27.09
CA ILE A 660 45.27 23.45 -27.83
C ILE A 660 44.23 24.24 -28.63
N ALA A 661 44.06 25.53 -28.33
CA ALA A 661 43.26 26.46 -29.11
C ALA A 661 43.85 27.87 -28.98
N ASP A 662 44.03 28.53 -30.13
CA ASP A 662 44.50 29.90 -30.26
C ASP A 662 43.32 30.82 -30.55
N ASN A 663 43.33 32.05 -30.03
CA ASN A 663 42.19 32.97 -29.98
C ASN A 663 40.89 32.34 -29.44
N ALA A 664 40.99 31.58 -28.35
CA ALA A 664 39.85 30.93 -27.74
C ALA A 664 39.75 31.23 -26.24
N ALA A 665 38.75 32.02 -25.86
CA ALA A 665 38.20 32.05 -24.52
C ALA A 665 36.72 31.69 -24.59
N PHE A 666 36.26 30.88 -23.64
CA PHE A 666 34.87 30.43 -23.61
C PHE A 666 34.15 30.99 -22.40
N VAL A 667 33.02 31.64 -22.65
CA VAL A 667 32.03 31.93 -21.61
C VAL A 667 30.86 30.99 -21.87
N ARG A 668 30.57 30.12 -20.92
CA ARG A 668 29.54 29.08 -21.09
C ARG A 668 28.19 29.57 -20.65
N ASN A 669 28.14 30.18 -19.47
CA ASN A 669 26.92 30.63 -18.81
C ASN A 669 27.18 31.99 -18.18
N ILE A 670 26.23 32.92 -18.32
CA ILE A 670 26.17 34.17 -17.55
C ILE A 670 24.91 34.09 -16.71
N TYR A 671 25.01 34.44 -15.43
CA TYR A 671 23.96 34.50 -14.44
C TYR A 671 23.86 35.93 -13.92
N LEU A 672 22.66 36.48 -13.80
CA LEU A 672 22.42 37.69 -13.02
C LEU A 672 21.43 37.32 -11.91
N ILE A 673 21.86 37.37 -10.66
CA ILE A 673 21.17 36.78 -9.50
C ILE A 673 20.76 37.89 -8.54
N GLN A 674 19.47 38.11 -8.29
CA GLN A 674 19.05 39.15 -7.34
C GLN A 674 19.42 38.77 -5.90
N THR A 675 20.23 39.60 -5.25
CA THR A 675 20.56 39.45 -3.84
C THR A 675 19.53 40.22 -3.02
N ASN A 676 18.52 39.54 -2.48
CA ASN A 676 17.55 40.11 -1.54
C ASN A 676 18.20 40.43 -0.17
N GLY A 677 19.32 41.16 -0.14
CA GLY A 677 20.06 41.52 1.07
C GLY A 677 20.91 40.41 1.72
N LEU A 678 21.08 39.25 1.07
CA LEU A 678 21.99 38.20 1.50
C LEU A 678 23.20 38.16 0.56
N VAL A 679 24.32 38.72 1.02
CA VAL A 679 25.62 38.65 0.37
C VAL A 679 26.49 37.67 1.16
N SER A 680 26.29 36.37 0.98
CA SER A 680 27.25 35.34 1.42
C SER A 680 27.21 34.12 0.51
#